data_AF-A0A3B7LZU2-F1
#
_entry.id   AF-A0A3B7LZU2-F1
#
_cell.length_a   1.000
_cell.length_b   1.000
_cell.length_c   1.000
_cell.angle_alpha   90.00
_cell.angle_beta   90.00
_cell.angle_gamma   90.00
#
_symmetry.space_group_name_H-M   'P 1'
#
loop_
_entity.id
_entity.type
_entity.pdbx_description
1 polymer ?
#
loop_
_entity_poly.entity_id
_entity_poly.type
_entity_poly.pdbx_seq_one_letter_code
_entity_poly.pdbx_strand_id
1 'polypeptide(L)'
;MNITTSIKPNEIIAQCTVLSPSDNEYINHPVIQRFGSPEQPIYVDQCTVNISGTTYEQPLILPVVNGQLKQIQCAVLQDGQRVQIMPNGLAKGFAYYGQLKKVEPVIITYSLEAFFKITQTGYAVALVLLPSLCNSRQTELKPFDFEQIQFVINQLSESDHKRLYMPVRPEHIQLEAFQMLEQNTAVQLLNQHIVIDEQGIKNEFLIELYKDDDAENVSIFLDESIRLLSPSDQWGELLPLAQPETHLNTPYPIHALPPLAREAVMAIAEYVQAPVAMSAQCVIGAMSHIAQAHVNAPHPFNAQGEPCSLYLLTEGQSGSRKSTSRNMADKAIIQHERKQYEQYRRDLEQWKSGQASLNKKDREAYCAENPPPHDPSTLYSDITLESIAGLYVDGVLNNASIASDEAGQFFGGYTMKGDTRTQAIGGYAKLFDDGFVERTRSKSNLNGSGRAYDVRLTFNLQGQHEVLADALRDPVLRGQGFLPRFILTIPENLAGTRLQDAIYRSKNASHDHRLIAYWTRCEYLLDDCPRPQGGQELNNGRYVIPMNDEARDIDASFYNMFEELQGKGKRYEYLQAFASRASQLARRLATVFAYFQGLQWIDASTLKGACEVVKHSLNEWAMYADIEVKAESDAEKLIKWFAKYCSNKNIERMTYSSFMNSCPRPMRGSKQKLEPVLDELIDCHYLRVEEISKVRYVLINPILLVGVA
;
A
#
# COMPACT_ATOMS: atom_id res chain seq x y z
N MET A 1 -12.60 63.95 -10.18
CA MET A 1 -11.48 64.49 -11.00
C MET A 1 -12.05 65.27 -12.19
N ASN A 2 -11.63 66.52 -12.41
CA ASN A 2 -11.85 67.21 -13.70
C ASN A 2 -10.81 66.69 -14.71
N ILE A 3 -11.26 66.07 -15.79
CA ILE A 3 -10.44 65.26 -16.71
C ILE A 3 -9.88 66.15 -17.84
N THR A 4 -8.63 66.62 -17.72
CA THR A 4 -7.89 67.27 -18.83
C THR A 4 -6.41 66.89 -18.93
N THR A 5 -5.90 65.95 -18.15
CA THR A 5 -4.54 65.41 -18.28
C THR A 5 -4.56 63.90 -18.46
N SER A 6 -3.62 63.36 -19.23
CA SER A 6 -3.43 61.92 -19.49
C SER A 6 -3.12 61.17 -18.19
N ILE A 7 -4.14 60.84 -17.41
CA ILE A 7 -4.01 60.06 -16.17
C ILE A 7 -3.45 58.69 -16.54
N LYS A 8 -2.33 58.31 -15.92
CA LYS A 8 -1.78 56.96 -16.10
C LYS A 8 -2.60 55.97 -15.26
N PRO A 9 -2.99 54.81 -15.79
CA PRO A 9 -3.76 53.79 -15.04
C PRO A 9 -3.17 53.46 -13.66
N ASN A 10 -1.85 53.36 -13.57
CA ASN A 10 -1.16 53.05 -12.31
C ASN A 10 -1.33 54.15 -11.24
N GLU A 11 -1.51 55.41 -11.66
CA GLU A 11 -1.77 56.52 -10.73
C GLU A 11 -3.19 56.46 -10.15
N ILE A 12 -4.16 55.93 -10.91
CA ILE A 12 -5.55 55.72 -10.43
C ILE A 12 -5.55 54.70 -9.30
N ILE A 13 -4.88 53.55 -9.50
CA ILE A 13 -4.82 52.49 -8.47
C ILE A 13 -4.06 52.96 -7.23
N ALA A 14 -2.96 53.70 -7.42
CA ALA A 14 -2.18 54.24 -6.30
C ALA A 14 -2.97 55.23 -5.41
N GLN A 15 -4.05 55.83 -5.94
CA GLN A 15 -4.92 56.74 -5.20
C GLN A 15 -6.12 56.02 -4.55
N CYS A 16 -6.35 54.75 -4.88
CA CYS A 16 -7.41 53.95 -4.28
C CYS A 16 -7.03 53.53 -2.86
N THR A 17 -8.04 53.44 -2.00
CA THR A 17 -7.91 52.75 -0.71
C THR A 17 -8.00 51.25 -0.95
N VAL A 18 -7.05 50.50 -0.38
CA VAL A 18 -7.08 49.04 -0.42
C VAL A 18 -7.87 48.56 0.78
N LEU A 19 -9.02 47.92 0.53
CA LEU A 19 -9.83 47.30 1.57
C LEU A 19 -9.54 45.81 1.62
N SER A 20 -9.19 45.30 2.79
CA SER A 20 -8.94 43.88 3.03
C SER A 20 -10.24 43.13 3.37
N PRO A 21 -10.34 41.82 3.11
CA PRO A 21 -11.54 41.04 3.42
C PRO A 21 -12.01 41.09 4.88
N SER A 22 -11.10 41.39 5.82
CA SER A 22 -11.40 41.56 7.25
C SER A 22 -12.04 42.90 7.60
N ASP A 23 -12.02 43.88 6.69
CA ASP A 23 -12.44 45.24 6.98
C ASP A 23 -13.98 45.35 6.91
N ASN A 24 -14.58 46.05 7.86
CA ASN A 24 -16.04 46.23 7.87
C ASN A 24 -16.53 47.00 6.62
N GLU A 25 -15.72 47.92 6.09
CA GLU A 25 -16.02 48.63 4.84
C GLU A 25 -16.01 47.70 3.62
N TYR A 26 -15.17 46.68 3.62
CA TYR A 26 -15.12 45.66 2.56
C TYR A 26 -16.42 44.84 2.53
N ILE A 27 -16.81 44.29 3.69
CA ILE A 27 -17.98 43.42 3.83
C ILE A 27 -19.26 44.16 3.45
N ASN A 28 -19.33 45.46 3.76
CA ASN A 28 -20.49 46.30 3.48
C ASN A 28 -20.44 46.99 2.12
N HIS A 29 -19.41 46.76 1.30
CA HIS A 29 -19.33 47.38 -0.01
C HIS A 29 -20.43 46.82 -0.94
N PRO A 30 -21.24 47.65 -1.63
CA PRO A 30 -22.41 47.19 -2.39
C PRO A 30 -22.10 46.11 -3.45
N VAL A 31 -20.96 46.22 -4.13
CA VAL A 31 -20.51 45.22 -5.11
C VAL A 31 -20.20 43.88 -4.43
N ILE A 32 -19.64 43.88 -3.22
CA ILE A 32 -19.32 42.66 -2.48
C ILE A 32 -20.60 42.00 -1.94
N GLN A 33 -21.51 42.79 -1.38
CA GLN A 33 -22.81 42.28 -0.92
C GLN A 33 -23.62 41.64 -2.04
N ARG A 34 -23.57 42.23 -3.25
CA ARG A 34 -24.33 41.75 -4.39
C ARG A 34 -23.70 40.54 -5.07
N PHE A 35 -22.42 40.60 -5.41
CA PHE A 35 -21.75 39.63 -6.29
C PHE A 35 -20.81 38.67 -5.55
N GLY A 36 -20.67 38.78 -4.23
CA GLY A 36 -19.77 37.94 -3.44
C GLY A 36 -18.39 38.56 -3.24
N SER A 37 -17.55 37.86 -2.46
CA SER A 37 -16.20 38.32 -2.10
C SER A 37 -15.14 37.53 -2.87
N PRO A 38 -14.13 38.20 -3.46
CA PRO A 38 -12.99 37.50 -4.05
C PRO A 38 -12.01 36.89 -3.03
N GLU A 39 -12.23 37.05 -1.71
CA GLU A 39 -11.28 36.73 -0.63
C GLU A 39 -9.89 37.40 -0.78
N GLN A 40 -9.81 38.39 -1.66
CA GLN A 40 -8.63 39.21 -1.91
C GLN A 40 -8.96 40.68 -1.68
N PRO A 41 -7.95 41.52 -1.39
CA PRO A 41 -8.15 42.95 -1.26
C PRO A 41 -8.74 43.57 -2.53
N ILE A 42 -9.60 44.57 -2.34
CA ILE A 42 -10.19 45.36 -3.43
C ILE A 42 -9.69 46.80 -3.37
N TYR A 43 -9.67 47.46 -4.52
CA TYR A 43 -9.32 48.87 -4.63
C TYR A 43 -10.61 49.68 -4.72
N VAL A 44 -10.80 50.63 -3.81
CA VAL A 44 -11.94 51.54 -3.79
C VAL A 44 -11.45 52.97 -3.91
N ASP A 45 -11.93 53.71 -4.90
CA ASP A 45 -11.69 55.15 -4.98
C ASP A 45 -12.63 55.83 -3.98
N GLN A 46 -12.11 56.51 -2.97
CA GLN A 46 -12.93 57.14 -1.93
C GLN A 46 -13.64 58.42 -2.41
N CYS A 47 -13.37 58.88 -3.63
CA CYS A 47 -13.97 60.07 -4.20
C CYS A 47 -15.24 59.76 -5.00
N THR A 48 -16.12 60.76 -5.11
CA THR A 48 -17.17 60.76 -6.14
C THR A 48 -16.56 61.16 -7.48
N VAL A 49 -16.65 60.28 -8.47
CA VAL A 49 -16.09 60.47 -9.81
C VAL A 49 -17.20 60.55 -10.84
N ASN A 50 -17.19 61.60 -11.66
CA ASN A 50 -18.09 61.72 -12.81
C ASN A 50 -17.35 61.33 -14.08
N ILE A 51 -17.82 60.28 -14.74
CA ILE A 51 -17.25 59.73 -15.97
C ILE A 51 -18.34 59.73 -17.02
N SER A 52 -18.12 60.46 -18.11
CA SER A 52 -19.05 60.51 -19.25
C SER A 52 -20.49 60.87 -18.86
N GLY A 53 -20.68 61.71 -17.84
CA GLY A 53 -21.99 62.15 -17.35
C GLY A 53 -22.65 61.20 -16.35
N THR A 54 -22.01 60.09 -15.98
CA THR A 54 -22.47 59.17 -14.94
C THR A 54 -21.65 59.37 -13.68
N THR A 55 -22.31 59.49 -12.53
CA THR A 55 -21.67 59.70 -11.23
C THR A 55 -21.50 58.38 -10.51
N TYR A 56 -20.25 58.09 -10.12
CA TYR A 56 -19.86 56.94 -9.33
C TYR A 56 -19.47 57.41 -7.92
N GLU A 57 -20.04 56.77 -6.90
CA GLU A 57 -19.82 57.04 -5.48
C GLU A 57 -19.06 55.86 -4.89
N GLN A 58 -17.84 56.13 -4.43
CA GLN A 58 -16.94 55.11 -3.89
C GLN A 58 -16.80 53.85 -4.77
N PRO A 59 -16.50 53.99 -6.08
CA PRO A 59 -16.50 52.83 -6.96
C PRO A 59 -15.36 51.86 -6.68
N LEU A 60 -15.63 50.59 -6.97
CA LEU A 60 -14.61 49.56 -7.01
C LEU A 60 -13.81 49.70 -8.31
N ILE A 61 -12.49 49.72 -8.19
CA ILE A 61 -11.56 49.87 -9.31
C ILE A 61 -10.88 48.53 -9.58
N LEU A 62 -11.07 47.97 -10.78
CA LEU A 62 -10.33 46.78 -11.22
C LEU A 62 -9.18 47.16 -12.15
N PRO A 63 -7.95 46.72 -11.88
CA PRO A 63 -6.86 46.83 -12.85
C PRO A 63 -7.19 46.06 -14.14
N VAL A 64 -6.95 46.68 -15.29
CA VAL A 64 -7.07 46.04 -16.60
C VAL A 64 -5.69 45.88 -17.21
N VAL A 65 -5.32 44.64 -17.50
CA VAL A 65 -4.01 44.28 -18.03
C VAL A 65 -4.11 43.79 -19.48
N ASN A 66 -3.00 43.89 -20.20
CA ASN A 66 -2.85 43.24 -21.50
C ASN A 66 -2.29 41.81 -21.35
N GLY A 67 -2.11 41.09 -22.45
CA GLY A 67 -1.54 39.73 -22.44
C GLY A 67 -0.14 39.59 -21.82
N GLN A 68 0.63 40.68 -21.73
CA GLN A 68 1.93 40.73 -21.03
C GLN A 68 1.78 41.04 -19.53
N LEU A 69 0.57 41.02 -19.00
CA LEU A 69 0.21 41.37 -17.62
C LEU A 69 0.59 42.80 -17.22
N LYS A 70 0.80 43.69 -18.21
CA LYS A 70 1.04 45.10 -17.97
C LYS A 70 -0.29 45.82 -17.82
N GLN A 71 -0.47 46.54 -16.72
CA GLN A 71 -1.63 47.40 -16.53
C GLN A 71 -1.68 48.49 -17.59
N ILE A 72 -2.81 48.58 -18.30
CA ILE A 72 -3.04 49.50 -19.42
C ILE A 72 -4.29 50.35 -19.24
N GLN A 73 -5.27 49.89 -18.46
CA GLN A 73 -6.51 50.59 -18.15
C GLN A 73 -6.97 50.23 -16.72
N CYS A 74 -8.01 50.89 -16.24
CA CYS A 74 -8.75 50.57 -15.02
C CYS A 74 -10.24 50.52 -15.36
N ALA A 75 -10.96 49.58 -14.78
CA ALA A 75 -12.40 49.52 -14.85
C ALA A 75 -13.02 50.10 -13.57
N VAL A 76 -14.03 50.92 -13.73
CA VAL A 76 -14.78 51.56 -12.65
C VAL A 76 -16.14 50.86 -12.52
N LEU A 77 -16.36 50.23 -11.37
CA LEU A 77 -17.51 49.37 -11.10
C LEU A 77 -18.33 49.95 -9.95
N GLN A 78 -19.64 50.05 -10.16
CA GLN A 78 -20.61 50.34 -9.11
C GLN A 78 -21.87 49.53 -9.35
N ASP A 79 -22.48 49.06 -8.25
CA ASP A 79 -23.71 48.29 -8.32
C ASP A 79 -24.83 49.06 -9.06
N GLY A 80 -25.48 48.38 -10.01
CA GLY A 80 -26.57 48.92 -10.82
C GLY A 80 -26.14 49.86 -11.94
N GLN A 81 -24.85 50.16 -12.08
CA GLN A 81 -24.32 51.07 -13.10
C GLN A 81 -23.57 50.33 -14.22
N ARG A 82 -23.38 50.99 -15.36
CA ARG A 82 -22.54 50.46 -16.45
C ARG A 82 -21.06 50.57 -16.10
N VAL A 83 -20.27 49.56 -16.43
CA VAL A 83 -18.81 49.60 -16.23
C VAL A 83 -18.18 50.65 -17.15
N GLN A 84 -17.30 51.50 -16.60
CA GLN A 84 -16.50 52.47 -17.38
C GLN A 84 -15.04 52.04 -17.42
N ILE A 85 -14.39 52.15 -18.59
CA ILE A 85 -12.97 51.85 -18.75
C ILE A 85 -12.17 53.13 -18.95
N MET A 86 -11.08 53.28 -18.21
CA MET A 86 -10.21 54.45 -18.25
C MET A 86 -8.73 54.06 -18.43
N PRO A 87 -7.95 54.77 -19.26
CA PRO A 87 -8.37 55.76 -20.24
C PRO A 87 -8.94 55.08 -21.51
N ASN A 88 -9.86 55.76 -22.22
CA ASN A 88 -10.34 55.43 -23.57
C ASN A 88 -11.54 54.46 -23.73
N GLY A 89 -12.37 54.26 -22.71
CA GLY A 89 -13.76 53.78 -22.83
C GLY A 89 -13.98 52.30 -23.17
N LEU A 90 -13.31 51.78 -24.20
CA LEU A 90 -13.36 50.36 -24.59
C LEU A 90 -12.23 49.57 -23.91
N ALA A 91 -12.55 48.38 -23.40
CA ALA A 91 -11.59 47.48 -22.79
C ALA A 91 -10.63 46.91 -23.85
N LYS A 92 -9.33 47.15 -23.67
CA LYS A 92 -8.23 46.62 -24.50
C LYS A 92 -7.48 45.49 -23.79
N GLY A 93 -8.10 44.91 -22.77
CA GLY A 93 -7.52 43.95 -21.86
C GLY A 93 -8.60 43.29 -21.00
N PHE A 94 -8.14 42.63 -19.93
CA PHE A 94 -8.98 41.91 -18.98
C PHE A 94 -8.56 42.22 -17.54
N ALA A 95 -9.45 41.98 -16.58
CA ALA A 95 -9.08 41.92 -15.16
C ALA A 95 -8.80 40.46 -14.78
N TYR A 96 -7.95 40.21 -13.79
CA TYR A 96 -7.68 38.84 -13.35
C TYR A 96 -7.39 38.76 -11.86
N TYR A 97 -7.57 37.56 -11.32
CA TYR A 97 -7.13 37.16 -9.99
C TYR A 97 -6.41 35.81 -10.06
N GLY A 98 -5.50 35.56 -9.11
CA GLY A 98 -4.64 34.37 -9.10
C GLY A 98 -3.35 34.55 -9.92
N GLN A 99 -2.53 33.52 -9.99
CA GLN A 99 -1.27 33.54 -10.75
C GLN A 99 -1.48 32.99 -12.16
N LEU A 100 -1.45 33.85 -13.17
CA LEU A 100 -1.52 33.43 -14.57
C LEU A 100 -0.19 32.81 -15.01
N LYS A 101 -0.04 31.48 -14.82
CA LYS A 101 1.10 30.72 -15.35
C LYS A 101 0.75 30.09 -16.70
N LYS A 102 1.73 30.06 -17.62
CA LYS A 102 1.53 29.60 -19.01
C LYS A 102 1.05 28.15 -19.14
N VAL A 103 1.42 27.29 -18.18
CA VAL A 103 1.13 25.84 -18.19
C VAL A 103 -0.09 25.47 -17.32
N GLU A 104 -0.60 26.42 -16.52
CA GLU A 104 -1.73 26.18 -15.61
C GLU A 104 -3.05 26.58 -16.29
N PRO A 105 -4.17 25.95 -15.90
CA PRO A 105 -5.49 26.34 -16.37
C PRO A 105 -5.84 27.79 -16.04
N VAL A 106 -6.42 28.49 -17.01
CA VAL A 106 -6.98 29.83 -16.82
C VAL A 106 -8.47 29.78 -17.12
N ILE A 107 -9.28 30.17 -16.15
CA ILE A 107 -10.74 30.22 -16.29
C ILE A 107 -11.14 31.61 -16.78
N ILE A 108 -11.92 31.68 -17.86
CA ILE A 108 -12.40 32.92 -18.45
C ILE A 108 -13.88 33.06 -18.15
N THR A 109 -14.28 34.20 -17.60
CA THR A 109 -15.67 34.50 -17.25
C THR A 109 -16.07 35.89 -17.71
N TYR A 110 -17.37 36.08 -17.91
CA TYR A 110 -18.02 37.36 -18.25
C TYR A 110 -19.06 37.78 -17.19
N SER A 111 -19.09 37.10 -16.04
CA SER A 111 -19.94 37.40 -14.90
C SER A 111 -19.07 37.77 -13.69
N LEU A 112 -19.40 38.88 -13.02
CA LEU A 112 -18.66 39.34 -11.86
C LEU A 112 -18.84 38.40 -10.65
N GLU A 113 -20.01 37.80 -10.53
CA GLU A 113 -20.30 36.84 -9.47
C GLU A 113 -19.49 35.55 -9.64
N ALA A 114 -19.49 34.99 -10.86
CA ALA A 114 -18.66 33.83 -11.17
C ALA A 114 -17.17 34.15 -11.03
N PHE A 115 -16.74 35.37 -11.40
CA PHE A 115 -15.36 35.82 -11.22
C PHE A 115 -14.93 35.76 -9.76
N PHE A 116 -15.69 36.38 -8.85
CA PHE A 116 -15.40 36.33 -7.42
C PHE A 116 -15.56 34.93 -6.83
N LYS A 117 -16.47 34.11 -7.36
CA LYS A 117 -16.62 32.75 -6.88
C LYS A 117 -15.41 31.88 -7.21
N ILE A 118 -14.91 31.97 -8.44
CA ILE A 118 -13.77 31.17 -8.90
C ILE A 118 -12.48 31.57 -8.16
N THR A 119 -12.33 32.82 -7.70
CA THR A 119 -11.12 33.19 -6.92
C THR A 119 -10.97 32.41 -5.61
N GLN A 120 -12.05 31.82 -5.10
CA GLN A 120 -12.07 30.98 -3.89
C GLN A 120 -11.59 29.54 -4.15
N THR A 121 -11.34 29.15 -5.41
CA THR A 121 -11.06 27.76 -5.82
C THR A 121 -9.58 27.48 -6.11
N GLY A 122 -8.70 28.48 -5.95
CA GLY A 122 -7.27 28.38 -6.28
C GLY A 122 -6.93 28.51 -7.77
N TYR A 123 -7.93 28.48 -8.66
CA TYR A 123 -7.75 28.72 -10.09
C TYR A 123 -7.45 30.18 -10.42
N ALA A 124 -6.60 30.39 -11.43
CA ALA A 124 -6.45 31.71 -12.03
C ALA A 124 -7.67 32.02 -12.90
N VAL A 125 -8.26 33.20 -12.70
CA VAL A 125 -9.48 33.60 -13.39
C VAL A 125 -9.31 34.96 -14.07
N ALA A 126 -9.75 35.06 -15.33
CA ALA A 126 -9.78 36.27 -16.13
C ALA A 126 -11.22 36.71 -16.39
N LEU A 127 -11.50 37.97 -16.12
CA LEU A 127 -12.79 38.61 -16.30
C LEU A 127 -12.81 39.45 -17.59
N VAL A 128 -13.76 39.13 -18.46
CA VAL A 128 -14.11 39.94 -19.62
C VAL A 128 -14.96 41.13 -19.17
N LEU A 129 -14.47 42.34 -19.44
CA LEU A 129 -15.09 43.57 -18.95
C LEU A 129 -16.16 44.07 -19.91
N LEU A 130 -17.39 43.61 -19.68
CA LEU A 130 -18.58 44.03 -20.43
C LEU A 130 -19.23 45.27 -19.80
N PRO A 131 -19.82 46.20 -20.59
CA PRO A 131 -20.49 47.38 -20.04
C PRO A 131 -21.66 47.05 -19.10
N SER A 132 -22.28 45.88 -19.26
CA SER A 132 -23.44 45.42 -18.51
C SER A 132 -23.10 44.66 -17.23
N LEU A 133 -21.83 44.48 -16.89
CA LEU A 133 -21.37 43.57 -15.84
C LEU A 133 -22.01 43.84 -14.46
N CYS A 134 -22.26 45.10 -14.11
CA CYS A 134 -22.86 45.49 -12.83
C CYS A 134 -24.37 45.83 -12.93
N ASN A 135 -25.01 45.64 -14.08
CA ASN A 135 -26.43 45.98 -14.27
C ASN A 135 -27.34 45.22 -13.28
N SER A 136 -28.46 45.81 -12.88
CA SER A 136 -29.42 45.20 -11.93
C SER A 136 -30.12 43.93 -12.46
N ARG A 137 -30.09 43.67 -13.76
CA ARG A 137 -30.67 42.48 -14.40
C ARG A 137 -29.62 41.84 -15.30
N GLN A 138 -29.60 40.51 -15.33
CA GLN A 138 -28.84 39.77 -16.34
C GLN A 138 -29.37 40.15 -17.73
N THR A 139 -28.48 40.64 -18.58
CA THR A 139 -28.77 40.97 -19.97
C THR A 139 -28.16 39.89 -20.85
N GLU A 140 -28.92 39.41 -21.84
CA GLU A 140 -28.39 38.52 -22.89
C GLU A 140 -27.14 39.14 -23.55
N LEU A 141 -26.17 38.27 -23.84
CA LEU A 141 -24.95 38.63 -24.56
C LEU A 141 -25.32 39.04 -25.99
N LYS A 142 -24.81 40.20 -26.39
CA LYS A 142 -24.93 40.74 -27.76
C LYS A 142 -23.76 40.26 -28.61
N PRO A 143 -23.85 40.35 -29.95
CA PRO A 143 -22.72 39.99 -30.83
C PRO A 143 -21.41 40.69 -30.46
N PHE A 144 -21.47 41.97 -30.09
CA PHE A 144 -20.31 42.73 -29.63
C PHE A 144 -19.69 42.20 -28.33
N ASP A 145 -20.50 41.61 -27.44
CA ASP A 145 -19.99 41.02 -26.20
C ASP A 145 -19.15 39.76 -26.52
N PHE A 146 -19.57 38.96 -27.51
CA PHE A 146 -18.78 37.82 -28.00
C PHE A 146 -17.47 38.26 -28.68
N GLU A 147 -17.47 39.37 -29.42
CA GLU A 147 -16.23 39.95 -29.97
C GLU A 147 -15.25 40.33 -28.85
N GLN A 148 -15.76 40.91 -27.75
CA GLN A 148 -14.93 41.25 -26.60
C GLN A 148 -14.41 40.01 -25.86
N ILE A 149 -15.22 38.96 -25.73
CA ILE A 149 -14.80 37.67 -25.16
C ILE A 149 -13.70 37.05 -26.03
N GLN A 150 -13.91 36.97 -27.34
CA GLN A 150 -12.93 36.46 -28.31
C GLN A 150 -11.63 37.25 -28.26
N PHE A 151 -11.69 38.58 -28.14
CA PHE A 151 -10.52 39.43 -27.99
C PHE A 151 -9.67 39.05 -26.77
N VAL A 152 -10.30 38.82 -25.60
CA VAL A 152 -9.59 38.41 -24.38
C VAL A 152 -8.99 37.02 -24.52
N ILE A 153 -9.72 36.05 -25.08
CA ILE A 153 -9.21 34.69 -25.32
C ILE A 153 -7.98 34.73 -26.23
N ASN A 154 -8.06 35.46 -27.34
CA ASN A 154 -6.93 35.58 -28.27
C ASN A 154 -5.73 36.25 -27.61
N GLN A 155 -5.95 37.29 -26.81
CA GLN A 155 -4.87 37.96 -26.09
C GLN A 155 -4.15 37.03 -25.09
N LEU A 156 -4.88 36.17 -24.40
CA LEU A 156 -4.31 35.14 -23.52
C LEU A 156 -3.57 34.06 -24.32
N SER A 157 -4.18 33.57 -25.40
CA SER A 157 -3.61 32.54 -26.27
C SER A 157 -2.32 33.00 -26.96
N GLU A 158 -2.28 34.24 -27.47
CA GLU A 158 -1.10 34.87 -28.07
C GLU A 158 0.04 35.08 -27.06
N SER A 159 -0.28 35.04 -25.76
CA SER A 159 0.67 35.18 -24.66
C SER A 159 1.15 33.82 -24.09
N ASP A 160 1.01 32.75 -24.89
CA ASP A 160 1.35 31.35 -24.57
C ASP A 160 0.48 30.66 -23.50
N HIS A 161 -0.69 31.20 -23.14
CA HIS A 161 -1.64 30.47 -22.30
C HIS A 161 -2.43 29.48 -23.16
N LYS A 162 -2.11 28.19 -23.05
CA LYS A 162 -2.69 27.14 -23.90
C LYS A 162 -3.90 26.43 -23.30
N ARG A 163 -4.13 26.61 -22.00
CA ARG A 163 -5.18 25.92 -21.24
C ARG A 163 -6.24 26.94 -20.80
N LEU A 164 -7.09 27.33 -21.73
CA LEU A 164 -8.11 28.35 -21.55
C LEU A 164 -9.48 27.68 -21.46
N TYR A 165 -10.20 27.91 -20.37
CA TYR A 165 -11.48 27.26 -20.11
C TYR A 165 -12.57 28.28 -19.81
N MET A 166 -13.78 28.06 -20.30
CA MET A 166 -14.92 28.95 -20.02
C MET A 166 -16.13 28.13 -19.55
N PRO A 167 -16.57 28.29 -18.28
CA PRO A 167 -17.83 27.72 -17.81
C PRO A 167 -19.03 28.31 -18.54
N VAL A 168 -19.91 27.44 -19.04
CA VAL A 168 -21.12 27.81 -19.76
C VAL A 168 -22.29 26.97 -19.26
N ARG A 169 -23.44 27.61 -19.05
CA ARG A 169 -24.66 26.92 -18.63
C ARG A 169 -25.12 25.91 -19.70
N PRO A 170 -25.73 24.78 -19.31
CA PRO A 170 -26.13 23.73 -20.25
C PRO A 170 -27.06 24.23 -21.36
N GLU A 171 -27.95 25.19 -21.05
CA GLU A 171 -28.85 25.80 -22.02
C GLU A 171 -28.15 26.71 -23.05
N HIS A 172 -26.95 27.21 -22.73
CA HIS A 172 -26.21 28.14 -23.57
C HIS A 172 -25.09 27.46 -24.37
N ILE A 173 -24.55 26.34 -23.89
CA ILE A 173 -23.36 25.71 -24.50
C ILE A 173 -23.59 25.24 -25.94
N GLN A 174 -24.85 24.92 -26.29
CA GLN A 174 -25.25 24.50 -27.64
C GLN A 174 -25.63 25.67 -28.57
N LEU A 175 -25.63 26.91 -28.07
CA LEU A 175 -25.92 28.08 -28.91
C LEU A 175 -24.78 28.32 -29.89
N GLU A 176 -25.14 28.69 -31.13
CA GLU A 176 -24.19 28.91 -32.23
C GLU A 176 -23.07 29.90 -31.85
N ALA A 177 -23.40 30.96 -31.12
CA ALA A 177 -22.41 31.96 -30.69
C ALA A 177 -21.30 31.38 -29.79
N PHE A 178 -21.63 30.45 -28.87
CA PHE A 178 -20.65 29.79 -28.01
C PHE A 178 -19.87 28.72 -28.78
N GLN A 179 -20.54 27.94 -29.64
CA GLN A 179 -19.87 26.97 -30.51
C GLN A 179 -18.87 27.64 -31.46
N MET A 180 -19.24 28.78 -32.05
CA MET A 180 -18.33 29.58 -32.86
C MET A 180 -17.17 30.15 -32.04
N LEU A 181 -17.40 30.49 -30.77
CA LEU A 181 -16.34 30.98 -29.89
C LEU A 181 -15.28 29.90 -29.65
N GLU A 182 -15.69 28.67 -29.34
CA GLU A 182 -14.79 27.52 -29.18
C GLU A 182 -14.08 27.16 -30.48
N GLN A 183 -14.76 27.20 -31.63
CA GLN A 183 -14.17 26.90 -32.93
C GLN A 183 -13.17 27.96 -33.43
N ASN A 184 -13.42 29.24 -33.12
CA ASN A 184 -12.63 30.37 -33.64
C ASN A 184 -11.50 30.79 -32.70
N THR A 185 -11.37 30.17 -31.53
CA THR A 185 -10.38 30.56 -30.52
C THR A 185 -9.76 29.34 -29.85
N ALA A 186 -8.85 29.55 -28.89
CA ALA A 186 -8.20 28.47 -28.13
C ALA A 186 -8.95 28.07 -26.85
N VAL A 187 -10.16 28.62 -26.61
CA VAL A 187 -10.94 28.29 -25.41
C VAL A 187 -11.60 26.91 -25.56
N GLN A 188 -11.70 26.18 -24.46
CA GLN A 188 -12.56 25.00 -24.33
C GLN A 188 -13.72 25.33 -23.39
N LEU A 189 -14.96 25.00 -23.78
CA LEU A 189 -16.14 25.28 -22.98
C LEU A 189 -16.36 24.18 -21.93
N LEU A 190 -16.54 24.58 -20.67
CA LEU A 190 -16.90 23.67 -19.57
C LEU A 190 -18.43 23.67 -19.41
N ASN A 191 -19.06 22.51 -19.56
CA ASN A 191 -20.49 22.37 -19.27
C ASN A 191 -20.71 22.38 -17.76
N GLN A 192 -21.42 23.38 -17.23
CA GLN A 192 -21.73 23.50 -15.79
C GLN A 192 -22.58 22.35 -15.23
N HIS A 193 -23.15 21.51 -16.09
CA HIS A 193 -23.76 20.25 -15.71
C HIS A 193 -22.81 19.07 -15.93
N ILE A 194 -22.37 18.44 -14.85
CA ILE A 194 -21.46 17.29 -14.85
C ILE A 194 -22.14 16.04 -14.28
N VAL A 195 -21.71 14.87 -14.76
CA VAL A 195 -22.13 13.57 -14.26
C VAL A 195 -20.89 12.83 -13.79
N ILE A 196 -20.79 12.58 -12.48
CA ILE A 196 -19.68 11.85 -11.87
C ILE A 196 -20.13 10.41 -11.61
N ASP A 197 -19.38 9.44 -12.13
CA ASP A 197 -19.62 8.01 -11.92
C ASP A 197 -18.66 7.47 -10.85
N GLU A 198 -19.19 7.26 -9.64
CA GLU A 198 -18.45 6.64 -8.54
C GLU A 198 -18.98 5.22 -8.31
N GLN A 199 -18.17 4.22 -8.66
CA GLN A 199 -18.49 2.80 -8.41
C GLN A 199 -19.83 2.35 -9.05
N GLY A 200 -20.21 2.95 -10.19
CA GLY A 200 -21.47 2.64 -10.90
C GLY A 200 -22.67 3.47 -10.46
N ILE A 201 -22.49 4.42 -9.53
CA ILE A 201 -23.52 5.39 -9.13
C ILE A 201 -23.24 6.71 -9.86
N LYS A 202 -24.20 7.13 -10.70
CA LYS A 202 -24.13 8.40 -11.42
C LYS A 202 -24.75 9.51 -10.59
N ASN A 203 -23.93 10.45 -10.15
CA ASN A 203 -24.36 11.66 -9.47
C ASN A 203 -24.31 12.83 -10.45
N GLU A 204 -25.45 13.51 -10.62
CA GLU A 204 -25.59 14.67 -11.51
C GLU A 204 -25.47 15.95 -10.67
N PHE A 205 -24.60 16.87 -11.09
CA PHE A 205 -24.38 18.15 -10.44
C PHE A 205 -24.54 19.30 -11.43
N LEU A 206 -25.29 20.33 -11.04
CA LEU A 206 -25.37 21.61 -11.73
C LEU A 206 -24.71 22.67 -10.84
N ILE A 207 -23.58 23.22 -11.29
CA ILE A 207 -22.85 24.27 -10.56
C ILE A 207 -23.16 25.63 -11.16
N GLU A 208 -23.83 26.50 -10.40
CA GLU A 208 -24.35 27.78 -10.90
C GLU A 208 -23.30 28.91 -10.90
N LEU A 209 -22.24 28.78 -10.10
CA LEU A 209 -21.22 29.81 -9.84
C LEU A 209 -21.80 31.08 -9.19
N TYR A 210 -22.82 30.91 -8.35
CA TYR A 210 -23.38 32.00 -7.54
C TYR A 210 -22.51 32.26 -6.32
N LYS A 211 -22.67 33.46 -5.72
CA LYS A 211 -21.89 33.85 -4.54
C LYS A 211 -22.05 32.89 -3.36
N ASP A 212 -23.26 32.32 -3.23
CA ASP A 212 -23.67 31.43 -2.14
C ASP A 212 -23.36 29.95 -2.41
N ASP A 213 -22.79 29.61 -3.59
CA ASP A 213 -22.36 28.23 -3.87
C ASP A 213 -21.23 27.81 -2.93
N ASP A 214 -20.96 26.52 -2.79
CA ASP A 214 -19.82 26.05 -2.01
C ASP A 214 -18.53 26.06 -2.85
N ALA A 215 -17.44 26.64 -2.33
CA ALA A 215 -16.19 26.78 -3.09
C ALA A 215 -15.51 25.43 -3.40
N GLU A 216 -15.66 24.44 -2.52
CA GLU A 216 -15.12 23.09 -2.72
C GLU A 216 -15.85 22.41 -3.88
N ASN A 217 -17.19 22.51 -3.93
CA ASN A 217 -17.98 22.01 -5.06
C ASN A 217 -17.61 22.67 -6.39
N VAL A 218 -17.32 23.98 -6.40
CA VAL A 218 -16.86 24.66 -7.62
C VAL A 218 -15.47 24.17 -8.04
N SER A 219 -14.56 23.93 -7.09
CA SER A 219 -13.24 23.35 -7.38
C SER A 219 -13.35 21.96 -8.01
N ILE A 220 -14.17 21.08 -7.41
CA ILE A 220 -14.41 19.73 -7.93
C ILE A 220 -14.96 19.78 -9.35
N PHE A 221 -15.90 20.69 -9.61
CA PHE A 221 -16.44 20.90 -10.95
C PHE A 221 -15.37 21.31 -11.97
N LEU A 222 -14.50 22.27 -11.63
CA LEU A 222 -13.44 22.72 -12.52
C LEU A 222 -12.43 21.59 -12.78
N ASP A 223 -12.01 20.87 -11.74
CA ASP A 223 -11.06 19.76 -11.83
C ASP A 223 -11.58 18.65 -12.76
N GLU A 224 -12.79 18.16 -12.54
CA GLU A 224 -13.37 17.08 -13.35
C GLU A 224 -13.72 17.54 -14.77
N SER A 225 -14.23 18.75 -14.95
CA SER A 225 -14.56 19.26 -16.29
C SER A 225 -13.30 19.43 -17.17
N ILE A 226 -12.22 19.93 -16.60
CA ILE A 226 -10.93 20.10 -17.31
C ILE A 226 -10.32 18.73 -17.63
N ARG A 227 -10.43 17.77 -16.71
CA ARG A 227 -9.99 16.39 -16.92
C ARG A 227 -10.72 15.74 -18.10
N LEU A 228 -12.04 15.90 -18.19
CA LEU A 228 -12.87 15.34 -19.26
C LEU A 228 -12.58 15.94 -20.66
N LEU A 229 -12.11 17.19 -20.73
CA LEU A 229 -11.90 17.91 -21.99
C LEU A 229 -10.51 17.78 -22.61
N SER A 230 -9.53 17.25 -21.88
CA SER A 230 -8.15 17.18 -22.38
C SER A 230 -8.03 16.14 -23.51
N PRO A 231 -7.86 16.53 -24.79
CA PRO A 231 -7.70 15.58 -25.89
C PRO A 231 -6.29 14.98 -25.82
N SER A 232 -6.22 13.65 -25.88
CA SER A 232 -4.99 12.84 -25.86
C SER A 232 -4.15 13.03 -27.14
N ASP A 233 -3.49 14.18 -27.32
CA ASP A 233 -2.41 14.32 -28.33
C ASP A 233 -1.02 14.10 -27.72
N GLN A 234 -0.88 14.29 -26.41
CA GLN A 234 0.28 13.81 -25.66
C GLN A 234 0.05 12.34 -25.33
N TRP A 235 1.00 11.47 -25.67
CA TRP A 235 1.02 10.12 -25.10
C TRP A 235 0.90 10.29 -23.58
N GLY A 236 -0.13 9.72 -22.97
CA GLY A 236 -0.24 9.72 -21.52
C GLY A 236 0.97 9.01 -20.92
N GLU A 237 1.21 9.24 -19.63
CA GLU A 237 2.19 8.45 -18.89
C GLU A 237 1.83 6.97 -19.04
N LEU A 238 2.80 6.10 -19.40
CA LEU A 238 2.54 4.67 -19.57
C LEU A 238 1.90 4.12 -18.30
N LEU A 239 0.62 3.76 -18.37
CA LEU A 239 -0.10 3.20 -17.23
C LEU A 239 0.22 1.72 -17.17
N PRO A 240 0.75 1.16 -16.07
CA PRO A 240 1.24 -0.21 -16.10
C PRO A 240 0.16 -1.22 -16.55
N LEU A 241 0.52 -2.16 -17.46
CA LEU A 241 -0.37 -3.17 -18.07
C LEU A 241 -0.94 -4.21 -17.10
N ALA A 242 -0.42 -4.24 -15.90
CA ALA A 242 -1.19 -4.67 -14.75
C ALA A 242 -1.35 -3.42 -13.91
N GLN A 243 -2.53 -3.21 -13.33
CA GLN A 243 -2.65 -2.26 -12.23
C GLN A 243 -1.42 -2.46 -11.35
N PRO A 244 -0.58 -1.43 -11.16
CA PRO A 244 0.22 -1.45 -9.98
C PRO A 244 -0.84 -1.32 -8.90
N GLU A 245 -1.35 -2.45 -8.42
CA GLU A 245 -1.31 -2.57 -6.99
C GLU A 245 0.17 -2.36 -6.67
N THR A 246 0.50 -1.09 -6.43
CA THR A 246 1.22 -0.73 -5.23
C THR A 246 0.48 -1.47 -4.14
N HIS A 247 0.75 -2.76 -4.01
CA HIS A 247 0.49 -3.48 -2.80
C HIS A 247 1.31 -2.68 -1.82
N LEU A 248 0.63 -1.78 -1.10
CA LEU A 248 1.18 -1.09 0.04
C LEU A 248 1.82 -2.22 0.83
N ASN A 249 3.16 -2.30 0.81
CA ASN A 249 3.91 -3.14 1.72
C ASN A 249 3.39 -2.72 3.08
N THR A 250 2.44 -3.51 3.60
CA THR A 250 1.71 -3.08 4.78
C THR A 250 2.75 -3.23 5.87
N PRO A 251 3.15 -2.12 6.52
CA PRO A 251 4.25 -2.18 7.47
C PRO A 251 3.94 -3.26 8.49
N TYR A 252 4.95 -4.07 8.81
CA TYR A 252 4.78 -5.17 9.75
C TYR A 252 4.16 -4.62 11.06
N PRO A 253 3.11 -5.26 11.62
CA PRO A 253 2.38 -4.74 12.77
C PRO A 253 3.19 -4.89 14.07
N ILE A 254 4.28 -4.14 14.20
CA ILE A 254 5.20 -4.27 15.34
C ILE A 254 4.53 -3.88 16.67
N HIS A 255 3.53 -2.99 16.61
CA HIS A 255 2.76 -2.57 17.77
C HIS A 255 1.91 -3.69 18.37
N ALA A 256 1.62 -4.73 17.58
CA ALA A 256 0.85 -5.91 17.94
C ALA A 256 1.63 -6.91 18.83
N LEU A 257 2.95 -6.75 18.92
CA LEU A 257 3.82 -7.62 19.72
C LEU A 257 3.76 -7.24 21.21
N PRO A 258 3.97 -8.21 22.12
CA PRO A 258 4.18 -7.94 23.54
C PRO A 258 5.24 -6.85 23.75
N PRO A 259 5.06 -5.91 24.70
CA PRO A 259 5.96 -4.76 24.84
C PRO A 259 7.44 -5.13 24.91
N LEU A 260 7.82 -6.12 25.74
CA LEU A 260 9.20 -6.56 25.85
C LEU A 260 9.74 -7.20 24.55
N ALA A 261 8.90 -7.98 23.85
CA ALA A 261 9.27 -8.57 22.57
C ALA A 261 9.41 -7.49 21.49
N ARG A 262 8.52 -6.49 21.48
CA ARG A 262 8.59 -5.34 20.58
C ARG A 262 9.89 -4.56 20.73
N GLU A 263 10.28 -4.24 21.96
CA GLU A 263 11.54 -3.53 22.24
C GLU A 263 12.75 -4.34 21.78
N ALA A 264 12.73 -5.66 21.97
CA ALA A 264 13.77 -6.55 21.47
C ALA A 264 13.83 -6.56 19.94
N VAL A 265 12.69 -6.64 19.26
CA VAL A 265 12.59 -6.58 17.79
C VAL A 265 13.17 -5.28 17.26
N MET A 266 12.80 -4.13 17.85
CA MET A 266 13.35 -2.83 17.47
C MET A 266 14.85 -2.77 17.67
N ALA A 267 15.35 -3.24 18.82
CA ALA A 267 16.79 -3.28 19.09
C ALA A 267 17.53 -4.16 18.07
N ILE A 268 17.04 -5.39 17.79
CA ILE A 268 17.65 -6.27 16.79
C ILE A 268 17.64 -5.60 15.41
N ALA A 269 16.51 -5.02 14.99
CA ALA A 269 16.41 -4.33 13.71
C ALA A 269 17.41 -3.16 13.60
N GLU A 270 17.57 -2.37 14.67
CA GLU A 270 18.54 -1.27 14.75
C GLU A 270 19.99 -1.77 14.69
N TYR A 271 20.37 -2.76 15.52
CA TYR A 271 21.75 -3.25 15.62
C TYR A 271 22.22 -4.09 14.44
N VAL A 272 21.29 -4.79 13.80
CA VAL A 272 21.60 -5.66 12.66
C VAL A 272 21.37 -4.91 11.34
N GLN A 273 20.64 -3.79 11.38
CA GLN A 273 20.10 -3.10 10.20
C GLN A 273 19.27 -4.06 9.32
N ALA A 274 18.50 -4.91 9.98
CA ALA A 274 17.59 -5.88 9.37
C ALA A 274 16.15 -5.35 9.38
N PRO A 275 15.30 -5.77 8.42
CA PRO A 275 13.89 -5.42 8.44
C PRO A 275 13.21 -5.82 9.76
N VAL A 276 12.27 -4.99 10.22
CA VAL A 276 11.50 -5.21 11.45
C VAL A 276 10.79 -6.57 11.41
N ALA A 277 10.16 -6.89 10.28
CA ALA A 277 9.40 -8.11 10.08
C ALA A 277 10.26 -9.38 10.25
N MET A 278 11.51 -9.35 9.75
CA MET A 278 12.48 -10.43 9.91
C MET A 278 12.92 -10.59 11.37
N SER A 279 13.18 -9.47 12.04
CA SER A 279 13.56 -9.47 13.46
C SER A 279 12.41 -9.97 14.34
N ALA A 280 11.16 -9.62 14.00
CA ALA A 280 9.96 -10.10 14.66
C ALA A 280 9.79 -11.62 14.53
N GLN A 281 9.92 -12.17 13.33
CA GLN A 281 9.87 -13.62 13.11
C GLN A 281 10.93 -14.38 13.92
N CYS A 282 12.16 -13.85 14.01
CA CYS A 282 13.21 -14.43 14.85
C CYS A 282 12.79 -14.48 16.33
N VAL A 283 12.29 -13.36 16.87
CA VAL A 283 11.86 -13.25 18.27
C VAL A 283 10.64 -14.14 18.56
N ILE A 284 9.63 -14.16 17.68
CA ILE A 284 8.47 -15.04 17.81
C ILE A 284 8.89 -16.51 17.78
N GLY A 285 9.84 -16.88 16.92
CA GLY A 285 10.39 -18.23 16.85
C GLY A 285 11.05 -18.67 18.14
N ALA A 286 11.88 -17.80 18.74
CA ALA A 286 12.49 -18.04 20.04
C ALA A 286 11.42 -18.20 21.15
N MET A 287 10.42 -17.32 21.17
CA MET A 287 9.30 -17.41 22.12
C MET A 287 8.50 -18.71 21.95
N SER A 288 8.24 -19.14 20.72
CA SER A 288 7.54 -20.39 20.42
C SER A 288 8.32 -21.61 20.88
N HIS A 289 9.65 -21.62 20.64
CA HIS A 289 10.54 -22.69 21.09
C HIS A 289 10.46 -22.90 22.61
N ILE A 290 10.43 -21.82 23.38
CA ILE A 290 10.32 -21.85 24.84
C ILE A 290 8.90 -22.24 25.26
N ALA A 291 7.88 -21.55 24.75
CA ALA A 291 6.49 -21.72 25.19
C ALA A 291 5.94 -23.14 24.96
N GLN A 292 6.29 -23.78 23.84
CA GLN A 292 5.78 -25.11 23.50
C GLN A 292 6.15 -26.20 24.51
N ALA A 293 7.22 -26.02 25.28
CA ALA A 293 7.59 -26.97 26.32
C ALA A 293 6.58 -26.97 27.49
N HIS A 294 5.83 -25.88 27.69
CA HIS A 294 5.09 -25.64 28.93
C HIS A 294 3.58 -25.44 28.76
N VAL A 295 3.11 -24.97 27.61
CA VAL A 295 1.70 -24.59 27.44
C VAL A 295 1.04 -25.13 26.19
N ASN A 296 -0.28 -25.24 26.28
CA ASN A 296 -1.20 -25.52 25.18
C ASN A 296 -2.06 -24.30 24.88
N ALA A 297 -2.35 -24.12 23.60
CA ALA A 297 -3.30 -23.13 23.15
C ALA A 297 -4.74 -23.63 23.41
N PRO A 298 -5.70 -22.71 23.65
CA PRO A 298 -7.09 -23.09 23.86
C PRO A 298 -7.69 -23.63 22.56
N HIS A 299 -8.46 -24.72 22.69
CA HIS A 299 -9.17 -25.35 21.57
C HIS A 299 -10.68 -25.39 21.85
N PRO A 300 -11.55 -25.00 20.90
CA PRO A 300 -13.00 -24.91 21.15
C PRO A 300 -13.65 -26.24 21.60
N PHE A 301 -13.10 -27.37 21.16
CA PHE A 301 -13.70 -28.69 21.38
C PHE A 301 -12.83 -29.64 22.23
N ASN A 302 -11.64 -29.21 22.66
CA ASN A 302 -10.72 -30.05 23.41
C ASN A 302 -10.29 -29.34 24.69
N ALA A 303 -10.70 -29.88 25.84
CA ALA A 303 -10.36 -29.34 27.15
C ALA A 303 -8.86 -29.40 27.45
N GLN A 304 -8.11 -30.32 26.80
CA GLN A 304 -6.65 -30.39 26.91
C GLN A 304 -5.94 -29.36 25.99
N GLY A 305 -6.70 -28.59 25.22
CA GLY A 305 -6.18 -27.60 24.28
C GLY A 305 -5.61 -28.22 23.01
N GLU A 306 -4.79 -27.43 22.31
CA GLU A 306 -4.04 -27.82 21.12
C GLU A 306 -2.56 -27.36 21.27
N PRO A 307 -1.61 -27.93 20.50
CA PRO A 307 -0.23 -27.46 20.50
C PRO A 307 -0.13 -25.94 20.25
N CYS A 308 0.65 -25.23 21.06
CA CYS A 308 0.92 -23.80 20.81
C CYS A 308 2.09 -23.56 19.83
N SER A 309 2.75 -24.63 19.37
CA SER A 309 3.89 -24.53 18.46
C SER A 309 3.53 -23.82 17.16
N LEU A 310 4.47 -23.02 16.66
CA LEU A 310 4.30 -22.22 15.46
C LEU A 310 5.19 -22.72 14.33
N TYR A 311 4.69 -22.65 13.11
CA TYR A 311 5.50 -22.80 11.92
C TYR A 311 5.70 -21.40 11.32
N LEU A 312 6.95 -20.95 11.24
CA LEU A 312 7.31 -19.60 10.80
C LEU A 312 8.20 -19.70 9.56
N LEU A 313 7.88 -18.88 8.56
CA LEU A 313 8.66 -18.78 7.33
C LEU A 313 8.93 -17.32 6.99
N THR A 314 10.20 -16.97 6.84
CA THR A 314 10.62 -15.63 6.44
C THR A 314 11.36 -15.68 5.12
N GLU A 315 10.91 -14.91 4.15
CA GLU A 315 11.69 -14.67 2.95
C GLU A 315 12.73 -13.57 3.23
N GLY A 316 13.95 -13.73 2.75
CA GLY A 316 14.99 -12.73 2.93
C GLY A 316 16.03 -12.80 1.85
N GLN A 317 16.31 -11.65 1.24
CA GLN A 317 17.32 -11.50 0.19
C GLN A 317 18.72 -11.99 0.64
N SER A 318 19.60 -12.25 -0.33
CA SER A 318 21.02 -12.47 -0.01
C SER A 318 21.60 -11.26 0.72
N GLY A 319 22.38 -11.49 1.79
CA GLY A 319 22.91 -10.42 2.62
C GLY A 319 21.89 -9.67 3.50
N SER A 320 20.66 -10.20 3.67
CA SER A 320 19.63 -9.59 4.52
C SER A 320 19.84 -9.76 6.04
N ARG A 321 20.99 -10.31 6.46
CA ARG A 321 21.38 -10.52 7.87
C ARG A 321 20.52 -11.52 8.67
N LYS A 322 19.84 -12.46 7.99
CA LYS A 322 19.06 -13.57 8.58
C LYS A 322 19.73 -14.22 9.79
N SER A 323 20.94 -14.73 9.58
CA SER A 323 21.75 -15.42 10.59
C SER A 323 22.01 -14.57 11.83
N THR A 324 22.29 -13.28 11.63
CA THR A 324 22.66 -12.35 12.71
C THR A 324 21.45 -11.97 13.55
N SER A 325 20.31 -11.66 12.90
CA SER A 325 19.04 -11.39 13.61
C SER A 325 18.60 -12.59 14.43
N ARG A 326 18.68 -13.80 13.85
CA ARG A 326 18.37 -15.03 14.54
C ARG A 326 19.27 -15.25 15.76
N ASN A 327 20.59 -15.17 15.59
CA ASN A 327 21.53 -15.39 16.69
C ASN A 327 21.32 -14.39 17.85
N MET A 328 20.88 -13.15 17.56
CA MET A 328 20.50 -12.21 18.61
C MET A 328 19.20 -12.59 19.32
N ALA A 329 18.19 -13.06 18.59
CA ALA A 329 16.92 -13.51 19.19
C ALA A 329 17.08 -14.80 20.02
N ASP A 330 17.86 -15.76 19.50
CA ASP A 330 18.07 -17.10 20.08
C ASP A 330 19.18 -17.12 21.15
N LYS A 331 19.84 -15.98 21.44
CA LYS A 331 21.05 -15.94 22.29
C LYS A 331 20.89 -16.70 23.61
N ALA A 332 19.78 -16.49 24.31
CA ALA A 332 19.49 -17.16 25.58
C ALA A 332 19.31 -18.68 25.41
N ILE A 333 18.62 -19.11 24.36
CA ILE A 333 18.42 -20.52 24.00
C ILE A 333 19.75 -21.19 23.68
N ILE A 334 20.57 -20.56 22.82
CA ILE A 334 21.90 -21.07 22.44
C ILE A 334 22.79 -21.22 23.67
N GLN A 335 22.78 -20.25 24.59
CA GLN A 335 23.56 -20.31 25.82
C GLN A 335 23.05 -21.39 26.78
N HIS A 336 21.73 -21.56 26.88
CA HIS A 336 21.11 -22.62 27.67
C HIS A 336 21.47 -24.01 27.11
N GLU A 337 21.22 -24.27 25.83
CA GLU A 337 21.55 -25.55 25.19
C GLU A 337 23.04 -25.87 25.28
N ARG A 338 23.93 -24.86 25.14
CA ARG A 338 25.36 -25.06 25.31
C ARG A 338 25.71 -25.55 26.72
N LYS A 339 25.10 -24.99 27.77
CA LYS A 339 25.33 -25.44 29.15
C LYS A 339 24.85 -26.88 29.34
N GLN A 340 23.67 -27.22 28.82
CA GLN A 340 23.11 -28.57 28.89
C GLN A 340 23.97 -29.58 28.13
N TYR A 341 24.45 -29.21 26.94
CA TYR A 341 25.31 -30.07 26.12
C TYR A 341 26.69 -30.29 26.76
N GLU A 342 27.27 -29.26 27.37
CA GLU A 342 28.51 -29.40 28.14
C GLU A 342 28.34 -30.31 29.35
N GLN A 343 27.19 -30.28 30.02
CA GLN A 343 26.86 -31.20 31.11
C GLN A 343 26.69 -32.64 30.59
N TYR A 344 25.89 -32.83 29.54
CA TYR A 344 25.72 -34.11 28.85
C TYR A 344 27.06 -34.73 28.44
N ARG A 345 27.98 -33.94 27.88
CA ARG A 345 29.32 -34.42 27.51
C ARG A 345 30.09 -34.99 28.69
N ARG A 346 30.02 -34.34 29.85
CA ARG A 346 30.67 -34.83 31.09
C ARG A 346 30.01 -36.12 31.56
N ASP A 347 28.68 -36.16 31.59
CA ASP A 347 27.93 -37.34 32.04
C ASP A 347 28.18 -38.54 31.12
N LEU A 348 28.26 -38.31 29.81
CA LEU A 348 28.58 -39.33 28.81
C LEU A 348 30.01 -39.85 28.97
N GLU A 349 30.97 -38.98 29.28
CA GLU A 349 32.36 -39.38 29.53
C GLU A 349 32.49 -40.20 30.82
N GLN A 350 31.78 -39.79 31.89
CA GLN A 350 31.70 -40.55 33.14
C GLN A 350 31.06 -41.93 32.92
N TRP A 351 29.94 -41.98 32.20
CA TRP A 351 29.26 -43.21 31.84
C TRP A 351 30.14 -44.15 30.98
N LYS A 352 30.87 -43.60 30.00
CA LYS A 352 31.85 -44.36 29.19
C LYS A 352 33.01 -44.90 30.02
N SER A 353 33.47 -44.13 31.01
CA SER A 353 34.55 -44.54 31.92
C SER A 353 34.08 -45.65 32.87
N GLY A 354 32.85 -45.59 33.38
CA GLY A 354 32.25 -46.60 34.25
C GLY A 354 32.14 -48.00 33.63
N GLN A 355 32.04 -48.07 32.30
CA GLN A 355 32.00 -49.36 31.57
C GLN A 355 33.35 -49.84 31.03
N ALA A 356 34.38 -48.99 30.99
CA ALA A 356 35.63 -49.27 30.27
C ALA A 356 36.41 -50.47 30.83
N SER A 357 36.26 -50.77 32.12
CA SER A 357 36.91 -51.88 32.81
C SER A 357 36.01 -53.11 33.00
N LEU A 358 34.75 -53.05 32.54
CA LEU A 358 33.78 -54.14 32.70
C LEU A 358 33.88 -55.16 31.56
N ASN A 359 33.68 -56.44 31.87
CA ASN A 359 33.54 -57.46 30.85
C ASN A 359 32.18 -57.32 30.14
N LYS A 360 31.96 -58.07 29.04
CA LYS A 360 30.74 -57.97 28.23
C LYS A 360 29.43 -58.14 29.04
N LYS A 361 29.41 -59.06 30.01
CA LYS A 361 28.22 -59.39 30.81
C LYS A 361 27.94 -58.33 31.88
N ASP A 362 29.00 -57.86 32.55
CA ASP A 362 28.90 -56.81 33.56
C ASP A 362 28.59 -55.45 32.93
N ARG A 363 29.04 -55.22 31.68
CA ARG A 363 28.68 -54.05 30.88
C ARG A 363 27.19 -54.01 30.54
N GLU A 364 26.61 -55.15 30.16
CA GLU A 364 25.17 -55.24 29.87
C GLU A 364 24.33 -54.96 31.13
N ALA A 365 24.75 -55.47 32.29
CA ALA A 365 24.12 -55.15 33.58
C ALA A 365 24.28 -53.66 33.96
N TYR A 366 25.49 -53.11 33.80
CA TYR A 366 25.76 -51.69 34.06
C TYR A 366 24.90 -50.77 33.20
N CYS A 367 24.77 -51.05 31.89
CA CYS A 367 23.93 -50.26 30.98
C CYS A 367 22.43 -50.35 31.31
N ALA A 368 21.98 -51.42 31.95
CA ALA A 368 20.59 -51.57 32.38
C ALA A 368 20.31 -50.77 33.67
N GLU A 369 21.26 -50.72 34.60
CA GLU A 369 21.15 -49.94 35.85
C GLU A 369 21.48 -48.45 35.65
N ASN A 370 22.37 -48.14 34.72
CA ASN A 370 22.82 -46.80 34.37
C ASN A 370 22.61 -46.62 32.87
N PRO A 371 21.40 -46.24 32.42
CA PRO A 371 21.16 -45.99 31.01
C PRO A 371 22.09 -44.88 30.49
N PRO A 372 22.51 -44.93 29.21
CA PRO A 372 23.34 -43.88 28.63
C PRO A 372 22.62 -42.53 28.72
N PRO A 373 23.32 -41.43 29.06
CA PRO A 373 22.70 -40.12 29.00
C PRO A 373 22.33 -39.81 27.54
N HIS A 374 21.26 -39.03 27.37
CA HIS A 374 20.77 -38.62 26.06
C HIS A 374 21.22 -37.21 25.73
N ASP A 375 21.39 -36.94 24.42
CA ASP A 375 21.68 -35.60 23.92
C ASP A 375 20.50 -34.67 24.21
N PRO A 376 20.70 -33.56 24.96
CA PRO A 376 19.63 -32.65 25.36
C PRO A 376 19.26 -31.65 24.27
N SER A 377 19.85 -31.75 23.07
CA SER A 377 19.59 -30.81 21.97
C SER A 377 18.12 -30.82 21.57
N THR A 378 17.53 -29.64 21.47
CA THR A 378 16.12 -29.45 21.06
C THR A 378 16.00 -28.57 19.81
N LEU A 379 17.06 -27.82 19.47
CA LEU A 379 17.16 -26.98 18.29
C LEU A 379 17.98 -27.66 17.19
N TYR A 380 17.37 -27.87 16.03
CA TYR A 380 18.00 -28.52 14.87
C TYR A 380 17.99 -27.59 13.65
N SER A 381 19.12 -27.50 12.94
CA SER A 381 19.19 -26.80 11.65
C SER A 381 18.73 -27.68 10.49
N ASP A 382 19.02 -28.98 10.57
CA ASP A 382 18.59 -30.00 9.62
C ASP A 382 18.37 -31.34 10.37
N ILE A 383 17.15 -31.86 10.30
CA ILE A 383 16.79 -33.17 10.85
C ILE A 383 15.65 -33.78 10.02
N THR A 384 15.75 -35.08 9.72
CA THR A 384 14.68 -35.77 8.99
C THR A 384 13.47 -36.02 9.87
N LEU A 385 12.28 -36.13 9.26
CA LEU A 385 11.07 -36.49 10.00
C LEU A 385 11.23 -37.85 10.69
N GLU A 386 11.90 -38.80 10.05
CA GLU A 386 12.12 -40.14 10.59
C GLU A 386 13.02 -40.15 11.82
N SER A 387 14.03 -39.28 11.83
CA SER A 387 14.96 -39.12 12.97
C SER A 387 14.24 -38.49 14.16
N ILE A 388 13.56 -37.35 13.95
CA ILE A 388 12.84 -36.67 15.04
C ILE A 388 11.69 -37.51 15.57
N ALA A 389 10.99 -38.26 14.70
CA ALA A 389 9.97 -39.21 15.09
C ALA A 389 10.52 -40.33 15.98
N GLY A 390 11.72 -40.83 15.69
CA GLY A 390 12.39 -41.81 16.54
C GLY A 390 12.66 -41.27 17.93
N LEU A 391 13.21 -40.05 18.03
CA LEU A 391 13.51 -39.41 19.32
C LEU A 391 12.24 -39.17 20.17
N TYR A 392 11.14 -38.82 19.53
CA TYR A 392 9.84 -38.70 20.20
C TYR A 392 9.30 -40.04 20.69
N VAL A 393 9.37 -41.09 19.86
CA VAL A 393 8.88 -42.44 20.22
C VAL A 393 9.72 -43.05 21.35
N ASP A 394 11.02 -42.82 21.34
CA ASP A 394 11.94 -43.30 22.37
C ASP A 394 11.84 -42.47 23.67
N GLY A 395 11.03 -41.42 23.70
CA GLY A 395 10.84 -40.55 24.86
C GLY A 395 12.04 -39.65 25.18
N VAL A 396 13.00 -39.54 24.26
CA VAL A 396 14.20 -38.69 24.40
C VAL A 396 13.81 -37.22 24.29
N LEU A 397 12.87 -36.92 23.39
CA LEU A 397 12.32 -35.58 23.21
C LEU A 397 10.81 -35.60 23.47
N ASN A 398 10.30 -34.47 23.97
CA ASN A 398 8.87 -34.15 24.01
C ASN A 398 8.56 -32.83 23.29
N ASN A 399 9.60 -32.06 22.94
CA ASN A 399 9.52 -30.85 22.17
C ASN A 399 10.83 -30.64 21.37
N ALA A 400 10.74 -29.95 20.23
CA ALA A 400 11.88 -29.63 19.40
C ALA A 400 11.59 -28.43 18.50
N SER A 401 12.61 -27.89 17.85
CA SER A 401 12.49 -26.85 16.83
C SER A 401 13.40 -27.12 15.65
N ILE A 402 12.87 -26.93 14.45
CA ILE A 402 13.66 -26.90 13.22
C ILE A 402 13.83 -25.43 12.86
N ALA A 403 15.03 -24.90 13.09
CA ALA A 403 15.34 -23.50 12.89
C ALA A 403 16.57 -23.37 11.99
N SER A 404 16.39 -22.72 10.84
CA SER A 404 17.42 -22.54 9.82
C SER A 404 17.30 -21.18 9.15
N ASP A 405 18.42 -20.51 8.92
CA ASP A 405 18.53 -19.30 8.10
C ASP A 405 18.67 -19.58 6.60
N GLU A 406 18.70 -20.88 6.25
CA GLU A 406 18.78 -21.43 4.91
C GLU A 406 17.69 -22.51 4.73
N ALA A 407 16.44 -22.07 4.62
CA ALA A 407 15.27 -22.91 4.41
C ALA A 407 15.39 -23.82 3.17
N GLY A 408 16.25 -23.44 2.22
CA GLY A 408 16.64 -24.28 1.09
C GLY A 408 17.24 -25.63 1.47
N GLN A 409 17.93 -25.72 2.61
CA GLN A 409 18.42 -27.00 3.12
C GLN A 409 17.27 -27.91 3.53
N PHE A 410 16.21 -27.34 4.14
CA PHE A 410 15.02 -28.10 4.49
C PHE A 410 14.22 -28.52 3.23
N PHE A 411 13.85 -27.55 2.37
CA PHE A 411 13.05 -27.81 1.17
C PHE A 411 13.80 -28.63 0.11
N GLY A 412 15.13 -28.49 0.04
CA GLY A 412 16.01 -29.30 -0.79
C GLY A 412 16.59 -30.53 -0.08
N GLY A 413 16.18 -30.79 1.17
CA GLY A 413 16.66 -31.88 2.00
C GLY A 413 16.09 -33.24 1.60
N TYR A 414 16.60 -34.31 2.22
CA TYR A 414 16.18 -35.68 1.90
C TYR A 414 14.69 -35.91 2.17
N THR A 415 14.17 -35.38 3.28
CA THR A 415 12.76 -35.46 3.68
C THR A 415 11.82 -34.87 2.63
N MET A 416 12.27 -33.82 1.93
CA MET A 416 11.45 -33.05 0.99
C MET A 416 11.64 -33.46 -0.48
N LYS A 417 12.35 -34.56 -0.75
CA LYS A 417 12.58 -35.10 -2.11
C LYS A 417 11.77 -36.37 -2.38
N GLY A 418 11.36 -36.55 -3.63
CA GLY A 418 10.78 -37.81 -4.13
C GLY A 418 9.54 -38.29 -3.38
N ASP A 419 9.40 -39.62 -3.24
CA ASP A 419 8.20 -40.27 -2.69
C ASP A 419 8.01 -40.09 -1.18
N THR A 420 9.07 -39.77 -0.43
CA THR A 420 9.01 -39.53 1.03
C THR A 420 8.39 -38.18 1.39
N ARG A 421 8.41 -37.22 0.45
CA ARG A 421 7.90 -35.85 0.63
C ARG A 421 6.44 -35.81 1.08
N THR A 422 5.57 -36.55 0.39
CA THR A 422 4.13 -36.57 0.67
C THR A 422 3.83 -37.13 2.05
N GLN A 423 4.53 -38.20 2.45
CA GLN A 423 4.41 -38.78 3.79
C GLN A 423 4.91 -37.79 4.85
N ALA A 424 6.01 -37.09 4.58
CA ALA A 424 6.58 -36.13 5.51
C ALA A 424 5.66 -34.93 5.76
N ILE A 425 5.08 -34.37 4.70
CA ILE A 425 4.08 -33.29 4.78
C ILE A 425 2.92 -33.70 5.69
N GLY A 426 2.36 -34.89 5.47
CA GLY A 426 1.28 -35.43 6.32
C GLY A 426 1.71 -35.61 7.78
N GLY A 427 2.95 -36.05 8.02
CA GLY A 427 3.51 -36.17 9.36
C GLY A 427 3.68 -34.82 10.07
N TYR A 428 4.23 -33.81 9.40
CA TYR A 428 4.37 -32.46 9.95
C TYR A 428 3.03 -31.78 10.19
N ALA A 429 2.03 -32.04 9.35
CA ALA A 429 0.66 -31.56 9.57
C ALA A 429 0.03 -32.14 10.84
N LYS A 430 0.19 -33.46 11.07
CA LYS A 430 -0.28 -34.12 12.31
C LYS A 430 0.46 -33.65 13.56
N LEU A 431 1.77 -33.45 13.44
CA LEU A 431 2.59 -32.88 14.51
C LEU A 431 2.09 -31.50 14.93
N PHE A 432 1.74 -30.66 13.94
CA PHE A 432 1.20 -29.34 14.22
C PHE A 432 -0.18 -29.41 14.86
N ASP A 433 -1.11 -30.17 14.30
CA ASP A 433 -2.51 -30.19 14.77
C ASP A 433 -2.66 -30.90 16.11
N ASP A 434 -2.11 -32.11 16.23
CA ASP A 434 -2.41 -33.03 17.34
C ASP A 434 -1.20 -33.29 18.25
N GLY A 435 0.00 -32.87 17.84
CA GLY A 435 1.24 -33.24 18.54
C GLY A 435 1.48 -34.75 18.50
N PHE A 436 1.09 -35.42 17.42
CA PHE A 436 1.13 -36.87 17.29
C PHE A 436 2.13 -37.33 16.23
N VAL A 437 2.87 -38.38 16.56
CA VAL A 437 3.78 -39.07 15.64
C VAL A 437 3.56 -40.57 15.71
N GLU A 438 3.53 -41.22 14.55
CA GLU A 438 3.53 -42.67 14.41
C GLU A 438 4.64 -43.10 13.47
N ARG A 439 5.43 -44.07 13.93
CA ARG A 439 6.47 -44.72 13.13
C ARG A 439 6.27 -46.22 13.22
N THR A 440 5.91 -46.87 12.12
CA THR A 440 5.75 -48.33 12.05
C THR A 440 6.75 -48.90 11.05
N ARG A 441 7.75 -49.65 11.53
CA ARG A 441 8.70 -50.38 10.67
C ARG A 441 8.47 -51.90 10.77
N SER A 442 9.01 -52.62 9.78
CA SER A 442 8.96 -54.09 9.74
C SER A 442 9.71 -54.70 10.94
N LYS A 443 9.34 -55.93 11.31
CA LYS A 443 9.85 -56.64 12.51
C LYS A 443 11.39 -56.80 12.59
N SER A 444 12.13 -56.56 11.51
CA SER A 444 13.61 -56.58 11.54
C SER A 444 14.24 -55.25 12.02
N ASN A 445 13.47 -54.16 12.13
CA ASN A 445 13.92 -52.82 12.53
C ASN A 445 12.97 -52.21 13.60
N LEU A 446 12.74 -52.93 14.71
CA LEU A 446 11.82 -52.49 15.79
C LEU A 446 12.27 -51.21 16.50
N ASN A 447 13.57 -50.87 16.51
CA ASN A 447 14.08 -49.69 17.22
C ASN A 447 13.47 -48.38 16.67
N GLY A 448 12.85 -47.61 17.56
CA GLY A 448 12.10 -46.39 17.26
C GLY A 448 10.78 -46.63 16.51
N SER A 449 10.23 -47.84 16.48
CA SER A 449 8.85 -48.07 16.04
C SER A 449 7.91 -47.87 17.22
N GLY A 450 6.87 -47.08 17.05
CA GLY A 450 5.93 -46.76 18.10
C GLY A 450 5.13 -45.51 17.81
N ARG A 451 4.52 -44.98 18.87
CA ARG A 451 3.68 -43.79 18.82
C ARG A 451 4.12 -42.84 19.92
N ALA A 452 4.24 -41.57 19.57
CA ALA A 452 4.42 -40.50 20.53
C ALA A 452 3.20 -39.59 20.47
N TYR A 453 2.66 -39.30 21.64
CA TYR A 453 1.55 -38.36 21.81
C TYR A 453 2.08 -37.14 22.51
N ASP A 454 1.40 -36.02 22.28
CA ASP A 454 1.66 -34.79 22.99
C ASP A 454 3.11 -34.26 22.83
N VAL A 455 3.67 -34.44 21.64
CA VAL A 455 4.96 -33.85 21.28
C VAL A 455 4.78 -32.51 20.58
N ARG A 456 5.84 -31.71 20.52
CA ARG A 456 5.80 -30.33 20.01
C ARG A 456 6.91 -30.05 19.04
N LEU A 457 6.57 -29.45 17.90
CA LEU A 457 7.53 -29.05 16.89
C LEU A 457 7.26 -27.61 16.48
N THR A 458 8.26 -26.75 16.59
CA THR A 458 8.24 -25.39 16.04
C THR A 458 9.12 -25.34 14.79
N PHE A 459 8.68 -24.64 13.74
CA PHE A 459 9.55 -24.29 12.62
C PHE A 459 9.88 -22.81 12.68
N ASN A 460 11.15 -22.47 12.49
CA ASN A 460 11.61 -21.10 12.28
C ASN A 460 12.57 -21.07 11.09
N LEU A 461 12.00 -21.02 9.90
CA LEU A 461 12.76 -21.11 8.65
C LEU A 461 12.89 -19.74 8.01
N GLN A 462 14.10 -19.42 7.56
CA GLN A 462 14.34 -18.23 6.74
C GLN A 462 15.01 -18.67 5.46
N GLY A 463 14.59 -18.14 4.32
CA GLY A 463 15.09 -18.58 3.02
C GLY A 463 15.20 -17.43 2.04
N GLN A 464 16.04 -17.62 1.02
CA GLN A 464 16.13 -16.67 -0.09
C GLN A 464 14.97 -16.90 -1.05
N HIS A 465 14.56 -15.82 -1.74
CA HIS A 465 13.48 -15.87 -2.71
C HIS A 465 13.70 -16.97 -3.75
N GLU A 466 14.90 -17.09 -4.33
CA GLU A 466 15.15 -18.05 -5.41
C GLU A 466 14.96 -19.50 -4.97
N VAL A 467 15.13 -19.79 -3.67
CA VAL A 467 15.01 -21.15 -3.15
C VAL A 467 13.61 -21.43 -2.61
N LEU A 468 12.93 -20.40 -2.10
CA LEU A 468 11.59 -20.53 -1.56
C LEU A 468 10.52 -20.50 -2.65
N ALA A 469 10.72 -19.77 -3.74
CA ALA A 469 9.71 -19.53 -4.78
C ALA A 469 9.08 -20.83 -5.29
N ASP A 470 9.89 -21.85 -5.60
CA ASP A 470 9.40 -23.14 -6.10
C ASP A 470 8.59 -23.90 -5.03
N ALA A 471 9.06 -23.93 -3.79
CA ALA A 471 8.36 -24.60 -2.69
C ALA A 471 7.05 -23.88 -2.34
N LEU A 472 7.06 -22.55 -2.32
CA LEU A 472 5.91 -21.71 -2.04
C LEU A 472 4.83 -21.79 -3.12
N ARG A 473 5.19 -22.15 -4.36
CA ARG A 473 4.26 -22.38 -5.49
C ARG A 473 3.81 -23.83 -5.64
N ASP A 474 4.42 -24.77 -4.94
CA ASP A 474 4.10 -26.19 -5.10
C ASP A 474 2.64 -26.49 -4.68
N PRO A 475 1.77 -26.95 -5.61
CA PRO A 475 0.36 -27.23 -5.31
C PRO A 475 0.17 -28.31 -4.24
N VAL A 476 1.13 -29.24 -4.09
CA VAL A 476 1.09 -30.29 -3.06
C VAL A 476 1.34 -29.68 -1.68
N LEU A 477 2.34 -28.81 -1.56
CA LEU A 477 2.68 -28.15 -0.29
C LEU A 477 1.56 -27.20 0.17
N ARG A 478 0.88 -26.54 -0.78
CA ARG A 478 -0.31 -25.72 -0.52
C ARG A 478 -1.55 -26.55 -0.21
N GLY A 479 -1.84 -27.57 -1.03
CA GLY A 479 -3.08 -28.34 -1.00
C GLY A 479 -3.16 -29.41 0.10
N GLN A 480 -2.03 -29.94 0.57
CA GLN A 480 -2.01 -30.93 1.67
C GLN A 480 -1.91 -30.31 3.06
N GLY A 481 -2.08 -28.98 3.16
CA GLY A 481 -2.17 -28.26 4.42
C GLY A 481 -0.82 -27.93 5.08
N PHE A 482 0.32 -28.32 4.53
CA PHE A 482 1.62 -27.99 5.15
C PHE A 482 1.86 -26.47 5.19
N LEU A 483 1.86 -25.79 4.03
CA LEU A 483 2.09 -24.33 3.97
C LEU A 483 1.00 -23.50 4.66
N PRO A 484 -0.29 -23.86 4.62
CA PRO A 484 -1.32 -23.18 5.40
C PRO A 484 -1.08 -23.06 6.91
N ARG A 485 -0.16 -23.84 7.48
CA ARG A 485 0.22 -23.77 8.90
C ARG A 485 1.34 -22.76 9.17
N PHE A 486 1.96 -22.20 8.12
CA PHE A 486 3.06 -21.25 8.26
C PHE A 486 2.58 -19.81 8.35
N ILE A 487 3.08 -19.09 9.35
CA ILE A 487 3.06 -17.63 9.40
C ILE A 487 4.22 -17.12 8.53
N LEU A 488 3.89 -16.74 7.29
CA LEU A 488 4.77 -16.14 6.31
C LEU A 488 5.00 -14.65 6.57
N THR A 489 6.22 -14.18 6.31
CA THR A 489 6.56 -12.76 6.27
C THR A 489 7.56 -12.49 5.16
N ILE A 490 7.28 -11.45 4.35
CA ILE A 490 8.14 -11.02 3.24
C ILE A 490 8.56 -9.58 3.52
N PRO A 491 9.70 -9.38 4.20
CA PRO A 491 10.21 -8.07 4.54
C PRO A 491 10.69 -7.29 3.32
N GLU A 492 10.64 -5.96 3.45
CA GLU A 492 11.24 -5.02 2.52
C GLU A 492 12.77 -5.20 2.35
N ASN A 493 13.28 -4.82 1.18
CA ASN A 493 14.71 -4.87 0.91
C ASN A 493 15.40 -3.58 1.37
N LEU A 494 16.14 -3.66 2.48
CA LEU A 494 16.95 -2.55 3.00
C LEU A 494 18.35 -2.43 2.36
N ALA A 495 18.67 -3.18 1.29
CA ALA A 495 19.96 -3.04 0.62
C ALA A 495 20.13 -1.61 0.07
N GLY A 496 21.32 -1.02 0.28
CA GLY A 496 21.63 0.35 -0.15
C GLY A 496 21.24 1.46 0.82
N THR A 497 20.37 1.21 1.80
CA THR A 497 19.96 2.21 2.81
C THR A 497 20.65 2.05 4.17
N ARG A 498 21.43 0.99 4.36
CA ARG A 498 22.15 0.63 5.60
C ARG A 498 23.45 1.42 5.77
N LEU A 499 23.37 2.73 5.94
CA LEU A 499 24.54 3.56 6.19
C LEU A 499 24.98 3.45 7.67
N GLN A 500 26.30 3.44 7.92
CA GLN A 500 26.86 3.32 9.27
C GLN A 500 27.68 4.57 9.62
N ASP A 501 27.18 5.34 10.58
CA ASP A 501 27.86 6.51 11.11
C ASP A 501 28.74 6.16 12.34
N ALA A 502 29.40 7.17 12.90
CA ALA A 502 30.23 7.00 14.10
C ALA A 502 29.42 6.58 15.34
N ILE A 503 28.15 6.99 15.41
CA ILE A 503 27.23 6.66 16.49
C ILE A 503 26.85 5.18 16.43
N TYR A 504 26.56 4.65 15.25
CA TYR A 504 26.25 3.24 15.05
C TYR A 504 27.41 2.33 15.50
N ARG A 505 28.65 2.69 15.15
CA ARG A 505 29.84 1.90 15.49
C ARG A 505 30.18 1.90 16.98
N SER A 506 29.71 2.88 17.75
CA SER A 506 29.92 2.92 19.19
C SER A 506 28.85 2.15 19.98
N LYS A 507 27.73 1.78 19.33
CA LYS A 507 26.69 0.97 19.97
C LYS A 507 27.19 -0.47 20.18
N ASN A 508 26.87 -1.05 21.34
CA ASN A 508 27.14 -2.46 21.64
C ASN A 508 25.85 -3.16 22.08
N ALA A 509 25.38 -4.12 21.28
CA ALA A 509 24.15 -4.87 21.53
C ALA A 509 24.15 -5.60 22.89
N SER A 510 25.33 -5.96 23.42
CA SER A 510 25.43 -6.64 24.72
C SER A 510 25.14 -5.73 25.92
N HIS A 511 25.12 -4.40 25.71
CA HIS A 511 24.83 -3.41 26.75
C HIS A 511 23.45 -2.71 26.55
N ASP A 512 22.70 -3.05 25.51
CA ASP A 512 21.35 -2.47 25.30
C ASP A 512 20.38 -3.08 26.31
N HIS A 513 19.74 -2.22 27.10
CA HIS A 513 18.83 -2.66 28.16
C HIS A 513 17.59 -3.41 27.62
N ARG A 514 17.15 -3.12 26.38
CA ARG A 514 16.02 -3.80 25.72
C ARG A 514 16.36 -5.25 25.44
N LEU A 515 17.55 -5.50 24.89
CA LEU A 515 18.05 -6.84 24.60
C LEU A 515 18.36 -7.62 25.87
N ILE A 516 18.98 -6.97 26.86
CA ILE A 516 19.26 -7.60 28.16
C ILE A 516 17.95 -8.05 28.82
N ALA A 517 16.95 -7.17 28.91
CA ALA A 517 15.67 -7.51 29.52
C ALA A 517 14.97 -8.69 28.80
N TYR A 518 15.03 -8.71 27.47
CA TYR A 518 14.50 -9.81 26.66
C TYR A 518 15.25 -11.12 26.91
N TRP A 519 16.59 -11.12 26.86
CA TRP A 519 17.39 -12.33 27.10
C TRP A 519 17.20 -12.86 28.51
N THR A 520 17.17 -11.99 29.53
CA THR A 520 16.90 -12.37 30.91
C THR A 520 15.50 -12.98 31.05
N ARG A 521 14.50 -12.47 30.32
CA ARG A 521 13.17 -13.09 30.30
C ARG A 521 13.18 -14.48 29.66
N CYS A 522 13.89 -14.66 28.55
CA CYS A 522 14.04 -15.97 27.91
C CYS A 522 14.79 -16.95 28.83
N GLU A 523 15.87 -16.52 29.47
CA GLU A 523 16.62 -17.32 30.46
C GLU A 523 15.73 -17.74 31.63
N TYR A 524 14.92 -16.82 32.17
CA TYR A 524 13.97 -17.11 33.24
C TYR A 524 12.93 -18.17 32.80
N LEU A 525 12.44 -18.10 31.57
CA LEU A 525 11.43 -19.03 31.05
C LEU A 525 12.02 -20.39 30.62
N LEU A 526 13.33 -20.46 30.38
CA LEU A 526 14.07 -21.70 30.10
C LEU A 526 14.50 -22.43 31.38
N ASP A 527 14.45 -21.77 32.53
CA ASP A 527 14.75 -22.38 33.82
C ASP A 527 13.52 -23.15 34.34
N ASP A 528 13.72 -24.41 34.71
CA ASP A 528 12.65 -25.29 35.21
C ASP A 528 12.11 -24.85 36.59
N CYS A 529 12.80 -23.94 37.29
CA CYS A 529 12.42 -23.44 38.60
C CYS A 529 12.74 -21.93 38.76
N PRO A 530 11.77 -21.07 39.13
CA PRO A 530 10.40 -21.36 39.54
C PRO A 530 9.41 -21.39 38.36
N ARG A 531 8.56 -22.43 38.31
CA ARG A 531 7.46 -22.49 37.33
C ARG A 531 6.45 -21.36 37.59
N PRO A 532 6.07 -20.56 36.57
CA PRO A 532 4.91 -19.70 36.67
C PRO A 532 3.69 -20.57 37.06
N GLN A 533 3.06 -20.31 38.21
CA GLN A 533 1.84 -21.01 38.59
C GLN A 533 0.74 -20.67 37.58
N GLY A 534 0.47 -21.59 36.65
CA GLY A 534 -0.55 -21.45 35.62
C GLY A 534 -1.41 -22.70 35.57
N GLY A 535 -2.72 -22.52 35.79
CA GLY A 535 -3.75 -23.54 35.55
C GLY A 535 -3.59 -24.87 36.29
N GLN A 536 -4.46 -25.82 35.94
CA GLN A 536 -4.37 -27.20 36.39
C GLN A 536 -3.43 -27.93 35.42
N GLU A 537 -2.23 -28.33 35.89
CA GLU A 537 -1.27 -29.08 35.07
C GLU A 537 -1.94 -30.37 34.55
N LEU A 538 -1.83 -30.61 33.24
CA LEU A 538 -2.24 -31.84 32.59
C LEU A 538 -1.19 -32.94 32.87
N ASN A 539 -1.54 -34.19 32.57
CA ASN A 539 -0.67 -35.36 32.81
C ASN A 539 0.70 -35.31 32.11
N ASN A 540 0.89 -34.39 31.16
CA ASN A 540 2.10 -34.17 30.38
C ASN A 540 2.99 -33.03 30.92
N GLY A 541 2.62 -32.41 32.05
CA GLY A 541 3.34 -31.26 32.63
C GLY A 541 3.08 -29.92 31.95
N ARG A 542 2.13 -29.86 31.01
CA ARG A 542 1.68 -28.62 30.34
C ARG A 542 0.33 -28.18 30.88
N TYR A 543 -0.02 -26.91 30.70
CA TYR A 543 -1.35 -26.40 31.00
C TYR A 543 -1.92 -25.58 29.83
N VAL A 544 -3.24 -25.48 29.75
CA VAL A 544 -3.91 -24.65 28.74
C VAL A 544 -4.01 -23.22 29.29
N ILE A 545 -3.58 -22.22 28.51
CA ILE A 545 -3.87 -20.81 28.84
C ILE A 545 -5.29 -20.50 28.32
N PRO A 546 -6.29 -20.26 29.20
CA PRO A 546 -7.64 -19.97 28.77
C PRO A 546 -7.74 -18.57 28.15
N MET A 547 -8.73 -18.36 27.28
CA MET A 547 -9.16 -17.02 26.86
C MET A 547 -10.12 -16.43 27.89
N ASN A 548 -10.05 -15.11 28.12
CA ASN A 548 -11.14 -14.38 28.78
C ASN A 548 -12.34 -14.23 27.81
N ASP A 549 -13.49 -13.77 28.32
CA ASP A 549 -14.72 -13.67 27.50
C ASP A 549 -14.55 -12.75 26.30
N GLU A 550 -13.92 -11.59 26.49
CA GLU A 550 -13.64 -10.63 25.42
C GLU A 550 -12.75 -11.23 24.31
N ALA A 551 -11.73 -12.00 24.67
CA ALA A 551 -10.88 -12.70 23.72
C ALA A 551 -11.66 -13.79 22.97
N ARG A 552 -12.59 -14.50 23.62
CA ARG A 552 -13.46 -15.47 22.92
C ARG A 552 -14.32 -14.79 21.86
N ASP A 553 -14.89 -13.63 22.17
CA ASP A 553 -15.69 -12.86 21.21
C ASP A 553 -14.85 -12.36 20.03
N ILE A 554 -13.59 -11.97 20.29
CA ILE A 554 -12.63 -11.59 19.25
C ILE A 554 -12.25 -12.78 18.38
N ASP A 555 -11.96 -13.96 18.95
CA ASP A 555 -11.66 -15.18 18.20
C ASP A 555 -12.83 -15.58 17.28
N ALA A 556 -14.06 -15.56 17.81
CA ALA A 556 -15.26 -15.86 17.05
C ALA A 556 -15.47 -14.85 15.90
N SER A 557 -15.31 -13.56 16.17
CA SER A 557 -15.42 -12.50 15.16
C SER A 557 -14.34 -12.63 14.08
N PHE A 558 -13.12 -12.96 14.48
CA PHE A 558 -12.00 -13.16 13.56
C PHE A 558 -12.19 -14.39 12.67
N TYR A 559 -12.68 -15.50 13.24
CA TYR A 559 -13.06 -16.69 12.49
C TYR A 559 -14.14 -16.36 11.44
N ASN A 560 -15.26 -15.75 11.86
CA ASN A 560 -16.38 -15.44 10.97
C ASN A 560 -15.97 -14.50 9.83
N MET A 561 -15.13 -13.50 10.11
CA MET A 561 -14.59 -12.59 9.10
C MET A 561 -13.83 -13.35 8.00
N PHE A 562 -12.95 -14.30 8.33
CA PHE A 562 -12.25 -15.08 7.31
C PHE A 562 -13.15 -16.10 6.62
N GLU A 563 -14.14 -16.67 7.31
CA GLU A 563 -15.15 -17.53 6.69
C GLU A 563 -15.92 -16.79 5.58
N GLU A 564 -16.36 -15.55 5.85
CA GLU A 564 -17.03 -14.71 4.85
C GLU A 564 -16.12 -14.34 3.66
N LEU A 565 -14.85 -14.03 3.93
CA LEU A 565 -13.88 -13.61 2.91
C LEU A 565 -13.40 -14.76 2.01
N GLN A 566 -13.71 -16.02 2.35
CA GLN A 566 -13.43 -17.21 1.55
C GLN A 566 -14.52 -17.50 0.50
N GLY A 567 -15.64 -16.76 0.54
CA GLY A 567 -16.74 -16.91 -0.41
C GLY A 567 -16.36 -16.58 -1.86
N LYS A 568 -17.20 -17.02 -2.80
CA LYS A 568 -17.01 -16.77 -4.24
C LYS A 568 -16.91 -15.26 -4.54
N GLY A 569 -15.90 -14.85 -5.31
CA GLY A 569 -15.62 -13.46 -5.66
C GLY A 569 -15.06 -12.62 -4.51
N LYS A 570 -14.64 -13.23 -3.40
CA LYS A 570 -14.05 -12.54 -2.24
C LYS A 570 -12.54 -12.75 -2.20
N ARG A 571 -11.87 -11.94 -1.38
CA ARG A 571 -10.40 -11.82 -1.31
C ARG A 571 -9.65 -13.15 -1.18
N TYR A 572 -10.19 -14.12 -0.43
CA TYR A 572 -9.52 -15.38 -0.16
C TYR A 572 -10.16 -16.60 -0.85
N GLU A 573 -10.95 -16.41 -1.92
CA GLU A 573 -11.55 -17.51 -2.70
C GLU A 573 -10.52 -18.56 -3.12
N TYR A 574 -9.31 -18.12 -3.52
CA TYR A 574 -8.23 -19.01 -3.97
C TYR A 574 -7.22 -19.37 -2.87
N LEU A 575 -7.45 -18.91 -1.63
CA LEU A 575 -6.59 -19.12 -0.46
C LEU A 575 -7.35 -19.72 0.74
N GLN A 576 -8.45 -20.43 0.47
CA GLN A 576 -9.32 -21.01 1.50
C GLN A 576 -8.56 -21.89 2.51
N ALA A 577 -7.61 -22.72 2.04
CA ALA A 577 -6.80 -23.55 2.92
C ALA A 577 -6.02 -22.73 3.97
N PHE A 578 -5.58 -21.52 3.61
CA PHE A 578 -4.83 -20.60 4.49
C PHE A 578 -5.79 -19.80 5.37
N ALA A 579 -6.82 -19.20 4.78
CA ALA A 579 -7.80 -18.37 5.50
C ALA A 579 -8.55 -19.15 6.58
N SER A 580 -8.95 -20.40 6.30
CA SER A 580 -9.60 -21.29 7.30
C SER A 580 -8.74 -21.60 8.53
N ARG A 581 -7.41 -21.42 8.45
CA ARG A 581 -6.48 -21.65 9.57
C ARG A 581 -6.14 -20.38 10.36
N ALA A 582 -6.61 -19.22 9.91
CA ALA A 582 -6.28 -17.93 10.50
C ALA A 582 -6.55 -17.89 12.02
N SER A 583 -7.76 -18.24 12.45
CA SER A 583 -8.14 -18.23 13.87
C SER A 583 -7.29 -19.21 14.69
N GLN A 584 -7.01 -20.41 14.17
CA GLN A 584 -6.14 -21.37 14.84
C GLN A 584 -4.72 -20.82 15.04
N LEU A 585 -4.13 -20.22 14.01
CA LEU A 585 -2.81 -19.59 14.10
C LEU A 585 -2.81 -18.42 15.08
N ALA A 586 -3.87 -17.62 15.11
CA ALA A 586 -4.01 -16.50 16.02
C ALA A 586 -4.09 -16.96 17.48
N ARG A 587 -4.87 -18.00 17.80
CA ARG A 587 -4.91 -18.57 19.16
C ARG A 587 -3.56 -19.10 19.62
N ARG A 588 -2.83 -19.81 18.75
CA ARG A 588 -1.50 -20.33 19.06
C ARG A 588 -0.49 -19.21 19.31
N LEU A 589 -0.45 -18.22 18.42
CA LEU A 589 0.42 -17.06 18.57
C LEU A 589 0.08 -16.25 19.83
N ALA A 590 -1.20 -16.03 20.11
CA ALA A 590 -1.66 -15.35 21.33
C ALA A 590 -1.26 -16.12 22.60
N THR A 591 -1.28 -17.45 22.56
CA THR A 591 -0.80 -18.30 23.66
C THR A 591 0.69 -18.10 23.91
N VAL A 592 1.50 -18.07 22.85
CA VAL A 592 2.95 -17.79 22.93
C VAL A 592 3.19 -16.40 23.53
N PHE A 593 2.42 -15.40 23.11
CA PHE A 593 2.50 -14.03 23.66
C PHE A 593 2.08 -13.96 25.14
N ALA A 594 0.98 -14.62 25.51
CA ALA A 594 0.49 -14.65 26.89
C ALA A 594 1.50 -15.34 27.82
N TYR A 595 2.04 -16.49 27.42
CA TYR A 595 3.06 -17.21 28.19
C TYR A 595 4.32 -16.37 28.37
N PHE A 596 4.82 -15.76 27.29
CA PHE A 596 6.01 -14.91 27.35
C PHE A 596 5.81 -13.71 28.29
N GLN A 597 4.62 -13.11 28.33
CA GLN A 597 4.28 -12.02 29.24
C GLN A 597 4.00 -12.48 30.68
N GLY A 598 3.76 -13.78 30.90
CA GLY A 598 3.38 -14.32 32.21
C GLY A 598 1.91 -14.05 32.56
N LEU A 599 1.04 -13.94 31.55
CA LEU A 599 -0.40 -13.76 31.75
C LEU A 599 -1.06 -15.10 32.12
N GLN A 600 -2.07 -15.04 32.99
CA GLN A 600 -2.87 -16.21 33.38
C GLN A 600 -3.95 -16.58 32.35
N TRP A 601 -4.35 -15.63 31.52
CA TRP A 601 -5.32 -15.79 30.44
C TRP A 601 -4.88 -14.99 29.22
N ILE A 602 -5.33 -15.43 28.05
CA ILE A 602 -5.24 -14.63 26.82
C ILE A 602 -6.31 -13.54 26.91
N ASP A 603 -5.86 -12.29 27.05
CA ASP A 603 -6.74 -11.12 27.06
C ASP A 603 -7.02 -10.59 25.64
N ALA A 604 -7.96 -9.65 25.56
CA ALA A 604 -8.38 -9.03 24.32
C ALA A 604 -7.23 -8.37 23.55
N SER A 605 -6.31 -7.69 24.24
CA SER A 605 -5.15 -7.04 23.62
C SER A 605 -4.19 -8.05 22.99
N THR A 606 -3.89 -9.14 23.70
CA THR A 606 -2.97 -10.18 23.27
C THR A 606 -3.51 -10.92 22.05
N LEU A 607 -4.81 -11.26 22.07
CA LEU A 607 -5.43 -11.92 20.93
C LEU A 607 -5.57 -10.99 19.72
N LYS A 608 -5.94 -9.71 19.91
CA LYS A 608 -5.95 -8.72 18.83
C LYS A 608 -4.57 -8.57 18.19
N GLY A 609 -3.52 -8.50 19.00
CA GLY A 609 -2.16 -8.42 18.50
C GLY A 609 -1.77 -9.65 17.67
N ALA A 610 -2.08 -10.85 18.14
CA ALA A 610 -1.87 -12.06 17.36
C ALA A 610 -2.68 -12.09 16.05
N CYS A 611 -3.92 -11.63 16.08
CA CYS A 611 -4.80 -11.50 14.91
C CYS A 611 -4.20 -10.57 13.85
N GLU A 612 -3.57 -9.46 14.24
CA GLU A 612 -2.92 -8.53 13.31
C GLU A 612 -1.69 -9.15 12.63
N VAL A 613 -0.85 -9.88 13.36
CA VAL A 613 0.29 -10.60 12.79
C VAL A 613 -0.17 -11.65 11.78
N VAL A 614 -1.21 -12.42 12.11
CA VAL A 614 -1.77 -13.44 11.20
C VAL A 614 -2.44 -12.81 9.98
N LYS A 615 -3.17 -11.69 10.15
CA LYS A 615 -3.73 -10.91 9.04
C LYS A 615 -2.64 -10.43 8.08
N HIS A 616 -1.55 -9.88 8.63
CA HIS A 616 -0.40 -9.46 7.83
C HIS A 616 0.16 -10.66 7.05
N SER A 617 0.36 -11.80 7.70
CA SER A 617 0.83 -13.02 7.05
C SER A 617 -0.07 -13.53 5.92
N LEU A 618 -1.40 -13.50 6.10
CA LEU A 618 -2.34 -13.89 5.05
C LEU A 618 -2.33 -12.92 3.86
N ASN A 619 -2.05 -11.65 4.10
CA ASN A 619 -1.84 -10.70 3.01
C ASN A 619 -0.55 -11.01 2.24
N GLU A 620 0.53 -11.40 2.91
CA GLU A 620 1.76 -11.86 2.25
C GLU A 620 1.52 -13.14 1.41
N TRP A 621 0.71 -14.08 1.92
CA TRP A 621 0.27 -15.25 1.16
C TRP A 621 -0.58 -14.88 -0.07
N ALA A 622 -1.48 -13.90 0.07
CA ALA A 622 -2.27 -13.35 -1.05
C ALA A 622 -1.40 -12.75 -2.14
N MET A 623 -0.41 -11.94 -1.76
CA MET A 623 0.57 -11.39 -2.72
C MET A 623 1.29 -12.51 -3.48
N TYR A 624 1.67 -13.59 -2.80
CA TYR A 624 2.32 -14.74 -3.44
C TYR A 624 1.41 -15.55 -4.38
N ALA A 625 0.10 -15.56 -4.13
CA ALA A 625 -0.89 -16.18 -5.01
C ALA A 625 -1.24 -15.27 -6.22
N ASP A 626 -1.24 -13.94 -6.04
CA ASP A 626 -1.47 -12.98 -7.12
C ASP A 626 -0.27 -12.84 -8.07
N ILE A 627 0.97 -13.02 -7.58
CA ILE A 627 2.17 -13.22 -8.41
C ILE A 627 1.98 -14.41 -9.38
N GLU A 628 1.09 -15.36 -9.04
CA GLU A 628 0.80 -16.58 -9.80
C GLU A 628 -0.26 -16.40 -10.90
N VAL A 629 -0.94 -15.25 -11.00
CA VAL A 629 -1.84 -14.97 -12.13
C VAL A 629 -1.07 -14.51 -13.38
N LYS A 630 0.20 -14.11 -13.26
CA LYS A 630 1.00 -13.68 -14.42
C LYS A 630 1.73 -14.82 -15.13
N ALA A 631 0.96 -15.65 -15.83
CA ALA A 631 1.38 -15.92 -17.20
C ALA A 631 1.39 -14.58 -17.94
N GLU A 632 2.47 -14.25 -18.66
CA GLU A 632 2.57 -12.99 -19.43
C GLU A 632 1.22 -12.70 -20.11
N SER A 633 0.59 -11.57 -19.75
CA SER A 633 -0.76 -11.27 -20.23
C SER A 633 -0.76 -11.19 -21.76
N ASP A 634 -1.90 -11.40 -22.41
CA ASP A 634 -1.95 -11.27 -23.86
C ASP A 634 -1.57 -9.84 -24.31
N ALA A 635 -1.84 -8.81 -23.48
CA ALA A 635 -1.38 -7.43 -23.67
C ALA A 635 0.15 -7.30 -23.55
N GLU A 636 0.75 -7.89 -22.51
CA GLU A 636 2.21 -7.91 -22.32
C GLU A 636 2.93 -8.64 -23.49
N LYS A 637 2.38 -9.78 -23.94
CA LYS A 637 2.88 -10.51 -25.13
C LYS A 637 2.80 -9.66 -26.38
N LEU A 638 1.66 -8.99 -26.60
CA LEU A 638 1.40 -8.21 -27.79
C LEU A 638 2.33 -6.99 -27.88
N ILE A 639 2.51 -6.26 -26.77
CA ILE A 639 3.35 -5.05 -26.78
C ILE A 639 4.84 -5.37 -26.90
N LYS A 640 5.35 -6.41 -26.22
CA LYS A 640 6.76 -6.82 -26.35
C LYS A 640 7.08 -7.29 -27.76
N TRP A 641 6.16 -8.02 -28.38
CA TRP A 641 6.29 -8.41 -29.78
C TRP A 641 6.31 -7.18 -30.69
N PHE A 642 5.38 -6.24 -30.52
CA PHE A 642 5.27 -5.09 -31.42
C PHE A 642 6.44 -4.12 -31.27
N ALA A 643 6.89 -3.84 -30.04
CA ALA A 643 8.09 -3.06 -29.77
C ALA A 643 9.31 -3.65 -30.47
N LYS A 644 9.55 -4.96 -30.29
CA LYS A 644 10.65 -5.67 -30.95
C LYS A 644 10.53 -5.65 -32.48
N TYR A 645 9.31 -5.81 -33.01
CA TYR A 645 9.05 -5.75 -34.45
C TYR A 645 9.35 -4.36 -35.04
N CYS A 646 8.92 -3.30 -34.34
CA CYS A 646 9.15 -1.91 -34.69
C CYS A 646 10.63 -1.53 -34.63
N SER A 647 11.34 -1.89 -33.55
CA SER A 647 12.78 -1.66 -33.43
C SER A 647 13.59 -2.37 -34.52
N ASN A 648 13.29 -3.64 -34.80
CA ASN A 648 14.00 -4.42 -35.82
C ASN A 648 13.79 -3.89 -37.25
N LYS A 649 12.63 -3.29 -37.53
CA LYS A 649 12.28 -2.76 -38.85
C LYS A 649 12.42 -1.25 -38.97
N ASN A 650 12.79 -0.57 -37.88
CA ASN A 650 12.87 0.89 -37.77
C ASN A 650 11.59 1.60 -38.23
N ILE A 651 10.44 1.17 -37.70
CA ILE A 651 9.11 1.72 -37.99
C ILE A 651 8.36 2.07 -36.70
N GLU A 652 7.56 3.12 -36.74
CA GLU A 652 6.78 3.59 -35.58
C GLU A 652 5.28 3.26 -35.69
N ARG A 653 4.87 2.74 -36.86
CA ARG A 653 3.47 2.40 -37.17
C ARG A 653 3.34 1.22 -38.12
N MET A 654 2.25 0.47 -38.02
CA MET A 654 1.93 -0.65 -38.91
C MET A 654 0.44 -0.64 -39.27
N THR A 655 0.08 -1.08 -40.48
CA THR A 655 -1.34 -1.23 -40.85
C THR A 655 -2.03 -2.27 -39.96
N TYR A 656 -3.29 -2.02 -39.59
CA TYR A 656 -4.06 -2.92 -38.74
C TYR A 656 -4.12 -4.35 -39.31
N SER A 657 -4.27 -4.50 -40.63
CA SER A 657 -4.27 -5.80 -41.30
C SER A 657 -2.95 -6.56 -41.12
N SER A 658 -1.81 -5.87 -41.21
CA SER A 658 -0.49 -6.49 -41.01
C SER A 658 -0.26 -6.82 -39.54
N PHE A 659 -0.73 -5.96 -38.64
CA PHE A 659 -0.69 -6.16 -37.18
C PHE A 659 -1.45 -7.42 -36.77
N MET A 660 -2.70 -7.57 -37.21
CA MET A 660 -3.53 -8.74 -36.90
C MET A 660 -2.97 -10.05 -37.44
N ASN A 661 -2.35 -10.05 -38.62
CA ASN A 661 -1.80 -11.26 -39.24
C ASN A 661 -0.46 -11.69 -38.64
N SER A 662 0.28 -10.77 -38.02
CA SER A 662 1.66 -11.01 -37.56
C SER A 662 1.77 -11.14 -36.04
N CYS A 663 0.80 -10.65 -35.27
CA CYS A 663 0.82 -10.67 -33.80
C CYS A 663 0.90 -12.10 -33.20
N PRO A 664 1.23 -12.24 -31.91
CA PRO A 664 1.31 -13.55 -31.25
C PRO A 664 -0.05 -14.29 -31.20
N ARG A 665 -0.03 -15.62 -31.06
CA ARG A 665 -1.24 -16.39 -30.70
C ARG A 665 -1.57 -16.13 -29.22
N PRO A 666 -2.85 -16.06 -28.81
CA PRO A 666 -4.06 -16.43 -29.56
C PRO A 666 -4.67 -15.31 -30.42
N MET A 667 -4.11 -14.09 -30.40
CA MET A 667 -4.67 -12.91 -31.08
C MET A 667 -4.52 -12.95 -32.61
N ARG A 668 -3.53 -13.68 -33.13
CA ARG A 668 -3.25 -13.82 -34.57
C ARG A 668 -4.47 -14.27 -35.37
N GLY A 669 -4.87 -13.46 -36.35
CA GLY A 669 -5.95 -13.77 -37.28
C GLY A 669 -7.36 -13.79 -36.67
N SER A 670 -7.52 -13.39 -35.41
CA SER A 670 -8.79 -13.40 -34.68
C SER A 670 -9.13 -12.01 -34.15
N LYS A 671 -9.92 -11.24 -34.92
CA LYS A 671 -10.37 -9.89 -34.52
C LYS A 671 -11.04 -9.87 -33.13
N GLN A 672 -11.86 -10.88 -32.83
CA GLN A 672 -12.57 -11.01 -31.53
C GLN A 672 -11.64 -11.13 -30.32
N LYS A 673 -10.41 -11.63 -30.53
CA LYS A 673 -9.41 -11.78 -29.46
C LYS A 673 -8.41 -10.63 -29.44
N LEU A 674 -8.18 -9.99 -30.59
CA LEU A 674 -7.23 -8.89 -30.72
C LEU A 674 -7.81 -7.55 -30.25
N GLU A 675 -9.04 -7.18 -30.66
CA GLU A 675 -9.60 -5.86 -30.34
C GLU A 675 -9.64 -5.60 -28.81
N PRO A 676 -10.09 -6.53 -27.93
CA PRO A 676 -10.11 -6.27 -26.49
C PRO A 676 -8.72 -5.98 -25.88
N VAL A 677 -7.69 -6.69 -26.36
CA VAL A 677 -6.30 -6.52 -25.90
C VAL A 677 -5.69 -5.25 -26.50
N LEU A 678 -6.09 -4.88 -27.71
CA LEU A 678 -5.66 -3.65 -28.36
C LEU A 678 -6.27 -2.43 -27.65
N ASP A 679 -7.56 -2.49 -27.29
CA ASP A 679 -8.25 -1.45 -26.53
C ASP A 679 -7.57 -1.26 -25.16
N GLU A 680 -7.25 -2.35 -24.44
CA GLU A 680 -6.48 -2.30 -23.19
C GLU A 680 -5.12 -1.58 -23.34
N LEU A 681 -4.37 -1.87 -24.42
CA LEU A 681 -3.09 -1.21 -24.68
C LEU A 681 -3.23 0.26 -25.09
N ILE A 682 -4.36 0.65 -25.66
CA ILE A 682 -4.69 2.04 -25.99
C ILE A 682 -5.03 2.81 -24.72
N ASP A 683 -5.88 2.22 -23.87
CA ASP A 683 -6.29 2.78 -22.58
C ASP A 683 -5.08 2.97 -21.66
N CYS A 684 -4.11 2.05 -21.69
CA CYS A 684 -2.86 2.14 -20.93
C CYS A 684 -1.75 2.99 -21.60
N HIS A 685 -2.05 3.66 -22.71
CA HIS A 685 -1.12 4.55 -23.45
C HIS A 685 0.11 3.89 -24.08
N TYR A 686 0.09 2.56 -24.30
CA TYR A 686 1.15 1.84 -25.01
C TYR A 686 1.01 1.90 -26.54
N LEU A 687 -0.22 1.86 -27.04
CA LEU A 687 -0.55 1.90 -28.47
C LEU A 687 -1.56 3.01 -28.79
N ARG A 688 -1.63 3.40 -30.06
CA ARG A 688 -2.68 4.27 -30.62
C ARG A 688 -3.16 3.71 -31.94
N VAL A 689 -4.40 4.01 -32.31
CA VAL A 689 -4.94 3.68 -33.62
C VAL A 689 -5.39 4.96 -34.32
N GLU A 690 -4.84 5.20 -35.51
CA GLU A 690 -5.20 6.33 -36.36
C GLU A 690 -5.75 5.84 -37.70
N GLU A 691 -6.69 6.59 -38.25
CA GLU A 691 -7.22 6.34 -39.59
C GLU A 691 -6.70 7.41 -40.56
N ILE A 692 -5.84 7.00 -41.49
CA ILE A 692 -5.29 7.88 -42.52
C ILE A 692 -5.80 7.39 -43.86
N SER A 693 -6.52 8.25 -44.59
CA SER A 693 -7.03 7.94 -45.94
C SER A 693 -7.84 6.63 -46.00
N LYS A 694 -8.73 6.39 -45.03
CA LYS A 694 -9.56 5.17 -44.89
C LYS A 694 -8.81 3.87 -44.56
N VAL A 695 -7.57 3.98 -44.05
CA VAL A 695 -6.75 2.84 -43.63
C VAL A 695 -6.39 3.00 -42.15
N ARG A 696 -6.69 1.98 -41.34
CA ARG A 696 -6.32 1.93 -39.91
C ARG A 696 -4.84 1.58 -39.74
N TYR A 697 -4.13 2.39 -38.96
CA TYR A 697 -2.76 2.17 -38.52
C TYR A 697 -2.70 2.01 -37.01
N VAL A 698 -1.88 1.09 -36.54
CA VAL A 698 -1.52 0.93 -35.12
C VAL A 698 -0.14 1.58 -34.93
N LEU A 699 -0.06 2.56 -34.03
CA LEU A 699 1.15 3.29 -33.66
C LEU A 699 1.64 2.79 -32.30
N ILE A 700 2.96 2.77 -32.10
CA ILE A 700 3.58 2.44 -30.82
C ILE A 700 4.06 3.70 -30.11
N ASN A 701 3.96 3.73 -28.78
CA ASN A 701 4.50 4.82 -27.98
C ASN A 701 6.04 4.94 -28.20
N PRO A 702 6.58 6.10 -28.61
CA PRO A 702 8.00 6.27 -28.90
C PRO A 702 8.93 5.92 -27.73
N ILE A 703 8.51 6.10 -26.47
CA ILE A 703 9.31 5.77 -25.28
C ILE A 703 9.70 4.28 -25.27
N LEU A 704 8.84 3.40 -25.80
CA LEU A 704 9.08 1.96 -25.86
C LEU A 704 10.16 1.58 -26.88
N LEU A 705 10.53 2.49 -27.78
CA LEU A 705 11.58 2.28 -28.79
C LEU A 705 12.96 2.78 -28.34
N VAL A 706 13.02 3.60 -27.27
CA VAL A 706 14.27 4.24 -26.78
C VAL A 706 15.13 3.29 -25.92
N GLY A 707 14.57 2.17 -25.43
CA GLY A 707 15.23 1.26 -24.48
C GLY A 707 15.81 -0.05 -25.03
N VAL A 708 15.93 -0.22 -26.35
CA VAL A 708 16.37 -1.50 -26.98
C VAL A 708 17.64 -1.34 -27.84
N ALA A 709 18.46 -0.31 -27.56
CA ALA A 709 19.76 -0.13 -28.20
C ALA A 709 20.88 -0.88 -27.48
#